data_AF-W1Q9D2-F1
#
_entry.id   AF-W1Q9D2-F1
#
_cell.length_a   1.000
_cell.length_b   1.000
_cell.length_c   1.000
_cell.angle_alpha   90.00
_cell.angle_beta   90.00
_cell.angle_gamma   90.00
#
_symmetry.space_group_name_H-M   'P 1'
#
loop_
_entity.id
_entity.type
_entity.pdbx_description
1 polymer ?
#
loop_
_entity_poly.entity_id
_entity_poly.type
_entity_poly.pdbx_seq_one_letter_code
_entity_poly.pdbx_strand_id
1 'polypeptide(L)'
;MNRMNSSMHHVFPDSRKNASVSGLSKPYETSEETETLINYGLDVPYDDDETIRLQLDENSPFFATRVEKDLNPKKLLPYKTESIRDQYQYLSHIVKHLYIAIESEDLKGNLSISVSDLEKAKSVLLSHSNNDETTEHEEECYETLNQTESEREDAESDEDEFYEDYDESYPSDAEGEQFASTPVPNVHIKSAAIISLKHWTKELKNLLRMGLVIPASLNIALVKVFYAVILSRGQEINIPFYVNVVFLLLKEKDILYERGLRLDWKPLYEELNSIMPDASGSSHFSDDRRFGHLVKFAGKVNVFFDENSVPQIMEKIMSRYNNQSVSISFVQMAVLVPIVLEKPILKEGRVFYDERDIRHYLPFFFSCWTSQRLTPEITSLLNVIANISDKVLKVQSSDPSFVIMGKYGIFTEEQFKFIMNQLLLTSRSFRKDERNSQYIKLLIEMIINSMTSKHALEKDGVMDLLKTFWGALHTLVHPSNSGGWSVLLSQAVKRMVVVYHIRLLEENEDKSLRYSYLDDYSKLPEDVKLSPQITEQFIDMLLPLIHFGVQSKSVSQRKRYITALEILAFINPKKILDDVLLDIYNSFESVNSTHRINVVLHELTVLVRYMAQLPVYRVHIPRLLSMLVPGIDSNDPEKTILTLEFIKSVAAVVPISDLSQGQGDGGLVAIDFTTQHLAYLEAKYYKNAPRQLYYGEDIPDQFIFDPDIELEALKSSSSSFGEFINQFAEKCYKYLELSPSLEDDGQVETRASVYISQTFDSLVESLSDEMYNILADSFYQYISNNVQHAVAIVFFNIIELIIRRDPENQFPRFYQYLVEHVKEEIDHGAGATRTQEILAKDARLTWYLKLLSGSLLGANGLDERTFDEMRDLISNRLIKLRGEAAFAATTIPESLLAGTTLTRLLERRLIPQSWIDKNGPVDHRCWGGFQFEKSRFDLDHLNFSWYVPSSKSVEQAVEFF
;
A
#
# COMPACT_ATOMS: atom_id res chain seq x y z
N MET A 1 -40.42 -39.78 -38.98
CA MET A 1 -39.84 -38.74 -39.85
C MET A 1 -40.17 -37.38 -39.25
N ASN A 2 -39.16 -36.51 -39.17
CA ASN A 2 -39.19 -35.07 -38.86
C ASN A 2 -39.67 -34.57 -37.48
N ARG A 3 -39.17 -33.37 -37.15
CA ARG A 3 -38.91 -32.78 -35.82
C ARG A 3 -39.85 -31.61 -35.48
N MET A 4 -39.83 -31.28 -34.17
CA MET A 4 -39.83 -29.93 -33.55
C MET A 4 -41.13 -29.10 -33.42
N ASN A 5 -41.47 -28.90 -32.14
CA ASN A 5 -42.21 -27.82 -31.49
C ASN A 5 -41.80 -26.41 -32.04
N SER A 6 -42.61 -25.33 -32.06
CA SER A 6 -43.61 -24.81 -31.12
C SER A 6 -42.99 -24.36 -29.76
N SER A 7 -43.44 -23.34 -29.02
CA SER A 7 -44.43 -22.25 -29.17
C SER A 7 -44.46 -21.49 -27.82
N MET A 8 -44.66 -20.16 -27.69
CA MET A 8 -45.95 -19.47 -27.38
C MET A 8 -45.61 -18.06 -26.81
N HIS A 9 -46.20 -16.94 -27.29
CA HIS A 9 -47.33 -16.17 -26.70
C HIS A 9 -46.97 -15.15 -25.58
N HIS A 10 -47.65 -14.01 -25.37
CA HIS A 10 -48.51 -13.15 -26.22
C HIS A 10 -48.86 -11.83 -25.48
N VAL A 11 -49.21 -10.78 -26.24
CA VAL A 11 -50.20 -9.71 -25.93
C VAL A 11 -49.89 -8.68 -24.81
N PHE A 12 -49.90 -7.40 -25.20
CA PHE A 12 -50.13 -6.22 -24.36
C PHE A 12 -51.47 -5.53 -24.72
N PRO A 13 -52.17 -4.94 -23.74
CA PRO A 13 -53.13 -3.85 -23.98
C PRO A 13 -52.89 -2.59 -23.09
N ASP A 14 -53.44 -1.46 -23.52
CA ASP A 14 -53.25 -0.09 -22.98
C ASP A 14 -53.69 0.17 -21.52
N SER A 15 -53.08 1.18 -20.87
CA SER A 15 -53.80 2.39 -20.41
C SER A 15 -52.90 3.50 -19.81
N ARG A 16 -53.18 4.76 -20.16
CA ARG A 16 -52.64 6.00 -19.55
C ARG A 16 -53.69 6.69 -18.68
N LYS A 17 -53.26 7.66 -17.83
CA LYS A 17 -54.02 8.58 -16.93
C LYS A 17 -54.14 8.04 -15.49
N ASN A 18 -53.86 8.76 -14.40
CA ASN A 18 -53.41 10.14 -14.12
C ASN A 18 -52.36 10.08 -12.95
N ALA A 19 -51.76 11.13 -12.37
CA ALA A 19 -52.10 12.56 -12.29
C ALA A 19 -50.84 13.47 -12.17
N SER A 20 -50.99 14.63 -11.53
CA SER A 20 -50.04 15.75 -11.43
C SER A 20 -49.58 16.07 -9.99
N VAL A 21 -48.30 16.39 -9.80
CA VAL A 21 -47.84 17.54 -8.98
C VAL A 21 -46.62 18.18 -9.67
N SER A 22 -46.61 19.51 -9.76
CA SER A 22 -45.50 20.36 -10.24
C SER A 22 -44.36 20.48 -9.22
N GLY A 23 -43.10 20.71 -9.57
CA GLY A 23 -42.49 20.92 -10.89
C GLY A 23 -41.26 21.83 -10.77
N LEU A 24 -40.18 21.50 -11.49
CA LEU A 24 -39.05 22.39 -11.83
C LEU A 24 -38.22 21.67 -12.89
N SER A 25 -38.37 22.09 -14.15
CA SER A 25 -37.76 21.44 -15.31
C SER A 25 -36.28 21.81 -15.45
N LYS A 26 -35.38 20.82 -15.39
CA LYS A 26 -34.12 20.89 -16.13
C LYS A 26 -34.39 20.54 -17.60
N PRO A 27 -33.77 21.23 -18.58
CA PRO A 27 -34.05 21.02 -20.00
C PRO A 27 -33.17 19.91 -20.60
N TYR A 28 -33.78 19.01 -21.37
CA TYR A 28 -33.16 18.16 -22.39
C TYR A 28 -31.83 17.44 -22.01
N GLU A 29 -31.89 16.41 -21.15
CA GLU A 29 -31.03 15.23 -21.35
C GLU A 29 -31.54 14.48 -22.59
N THR A 30 -30.66 14.07 -23.50
CA THR A 30 -31.11 13.61 -24.83
C THR A 30 -31.54 12.13 -24.85
N SER A 31 -32.48 11.78 -25.75
CA SER A 31 -32.89 10.39 -25.98
C SER A 31 -31.68 9.52 -26.35
N GLU A 32 -30.78 10.06 -27.19
CA GLU A 32 -29.59 9.38 -27.69
C GLU A 32 -28.58 9.04 -26.58
N GLU A 33 -28.38 9.92 -25.58
CA GLU A 33 -27.53 9.65 -24.41
C GLU A 33 -28.08 8.50 -23.56
N THR A 34 -29.38 8.52 -23.30
CA THR A 34 -30.07 7.48 -22.50
C THR A 34 -30.03 6.14 -23.24
N GLU A 35 -30.29 6.14 -24.56
CA GLU A 35 -30.16 4.96 -25.42
C GLU A 35 -28.72 4.43 -25.46
N THR A 36 -27.71 5.31 -25.44
CA THR A 36 -26.28 4.92 -25.40
C THR A 36 -25.91 4.24 -24.08
N LEU A 37 -26.38 4.74 -22.94
CA LEU A 37 -26.20 4.09 -21.64
C LEU A 37 -26.87 2.71 -21.59
N ILE A 38 -28.09 2.59 -22.11
CA ILE A 38 -28.81 1.31 -22.19
C ILE A 38 -28.05 0.31 -23.06
N ASN A 39 -27.56 0.74 -24.23
CA ASN A 39 -26.82 -0.12 -25.18
C ASN A 39 -25.53 -0.71 -24.59
N TYR A 40 -24.84 0.02 -23.70
CA TYR A 40 -23.64 -0.46 -23.01
C TYR A 40 -23.91 -1.11 -21.64
N GLY A 41 -25.17 -1.18 -21.19
CA GLY A 41 -25.53 -1.73 -19.88
C GLY A 41 -25.11 -0.85 -18.70
N LEU A 42 -25.12 0.47 -18.88
CA LEU A 42 -24.63 1.49 -17.94
C LEU A 42 -25.75 2.41 -17.39
N ASP A 43 -27.03 2.19 -17.73
CA ASP A 43 -28.15 2.99 -17.21
C ASP A 43 -28.51 2.61 -15.77
N VAL A 44 -27.74 3.14 -14.81
CA VAL A 44 -27.91 2.93 -13.37
C VAL A 44 -28.87 3.94 -12.73
N PRO A 45 -29.47 3.60 -11.57
CA PRO A 45 -30.24 4.55 -10.77
C PRO A 45 -29.47 5.85 -10.45
N TYR A 46 -30.22 6.90 -10.11
CA TYR A 46 -29.65 8.18 -9.66
C TYR A 46 -29.12 8.13 -8.22
N ASP A 47 -29.41 7.07 -7.46
CA ASP A 47 -28.88 6.83 -6.13
C ASP A 47 -27.62 5.94 -6.22
N ASP A 48 -26.49 6.46 -5.75
CA ASP A 48 -25.23 5.74 -5.74
C ASP A 48 -25.26 4.54 -4.78
N ASP A 49 -26.03 4.60 -3.69
CA ASP A 49 -26.12 3.48 -2.72
C ASP A 49 -27.00 2.33 -3.25
N GLU A 50 -28.07 2.65 -3.98
CA GLU A 50 -28.82 1.65 -4.75
C GLU A 50 -27.93 1.04 -5.86
N THR A 51 -27.12 1.88 -6.53
CA THR A 51 -26.20 1.42 -7.57
C THR A 51 -25.11 0.48 -7.04
N ILE A 52 -24.48 0.80 -5.90
CA ILE A 52 -23.50 -0.09 -5.24
C ILE A 52 -24.16 -1.42 -4.86
N ARG A 53 -25.38 -1.39 -4.31
CA ARG A 53 -26.14 -2.61 -4.00
C ARG A 53 -26.43 -3.45 -5.26
N LEU A 54 -26.73 -2.82 -6.38
CA LEU A 54 -26.92 -3.48 -7.68
C LEU A 54 -25.61 -3.96 -8.33
N GLN A 55 -24.45 -3.42 -7.96
CA GLN A 55 -23.13 -3.93 -8.37
C GLN A 55 -22.72 -5.20 -7.59
N LEU A 56 -23.27 -5.38 -6.38
CA LEU A 56 -23.04 -6.54 -5.49
C LEU A 56 -24.02 -7.71 -5.69
N ASP A 57 -25.25 -7.47 -6.19
CA ASP A 57 -26.23 -8.53 -6.45
C ASP A 57 -25.86 -9.36 -7.71
N GLU A 58 -25.58 -10.65 -7.52
CA GLU A 58 -25.20 -11.58 -8.59
C GLU A 58 -26.24 -11.71 -9.72
N ASN A 59 -27.52 -11.41 -9.44
CA ASN A 59 -28.62 -11.47 -10.42
C ASN A 59 -28.79 -10.16 -11.20
N SER A 60 -28.15 -9.08 -10.77
CA SER A 60 -28.23 -7.77 -11.40
C SER A 60 -27.54 -7.76 -12.78
N PRO A 61 -28.06 -6.97 -13.75
CA PRO A 61 -27.33 -6.67 -14.97
C PRO A 61 -26.06 -5.84 -14.72
N PHE A 62 -26.00 -5.10 -13.60
CA PHE A 62 -24.89 -4.24 -13.21
C PHE A 62 -23.83 -4.95 -12.34
N PHE A 63 -24.01 -6.25 -12.05
CA PHE A 63 -23.11 -7.03 -11.21
C PHE A 63 -21.64 -6.92 -11.67
N ALA A 64 -20.75 -6.66 -10.72
CA ALA A 64 -19.38 -6.29 -11.03
C ALA A 64 -18.35 -6.74 -9.98
N THR A 65 -18.71 -6.80 -8.70
CA THR A 65 -17.81 -7.22 -7.61
C THR A 65 -18.56 -8.01 -6.54
N ARG A 66 -17.85 -8.89 -5.83
CA ARG A 66 -18.32 -9.57 -4.61
C ARG A 66 -17.80 -8.92 -3.33
N VAL A 67 -16.93 -7.90 -3.45
CA VAL A 67 -16.25 -7.26 -2.34
C VAL A 67 -16.95 -5.96 -1.99
N GLU A 68 -17.57 -5.93 -0.82
CA GLU A 68 -18.00 -4.69 -0.19
C GLU A 68 -16.75 -3.91 0.27
N LYS A 69 -16.69 -2.61 -0.02
CA LYS A 69 -15.58 -1.75 0.43
C LYS A 69 -15.92 -1.21 1.82
N ASP A 70 -15.12 -1.58 2.82
CA ASP A 70 -15.26 -1.08 4.21
C ASP A 70 -15.33 0.45 4.30
N LEU A 71 -14.68 1.16 3.37
CA LEU A 71 -14.67 2.61 3.31
C LEU A 71 -14.79 3.14 1.87
N ASN A 72 -15.57 4.22 1.69
CA ASN A 72 -15.61 5.01 0.47
C ASN A 72 -15.08 6.44 0.72
N PRO A 73 -13.79 6.73 0.44
CA PRO A 73 -13.18 8.04 0.70
C PRO A 73 -13.90 9.20 0.02
N LYS A 74 -14.57 8.99 -1.13
CA LYS A 74 -15.30 10.06 -1.84
C LYS A 74 -16.44 10.64 -0.99
N LYS A 75 -17.06 9.84 -0.11
CA LYS A 75 -18.12 10.28 0.81
C LYS A 75 -17.61 11.11 2.00
N LEU A 76 -16.30 11.09 2.26
CA LEU A 76 -15.66 11.82 3.37
C LEU A 76 -15.13 13.19 2.97
N LEU A 77 -15.15 13.51 1.67
CA LEU A 77 -14.73 14.81 1.15
C LEU A 77 -15.76 15.89 1.47
N PRO A 78 -15.34 17.14 1.75
CA PRO A 78 -16.24 18.22 2.14
C PRO A 78 -17.03 18.84 0.97
N TYR A 79 -16.86 18.31 -0.25
CA TYR A 79 -17.51 18.76 -1.48
C TYR A 79 -18.14 17.57 -2.21
N LYS A 80 -19.20 17.84 -2.97
CA LYS A 80 -19.88 16.80 -3.76
C LYS A 80 -19.01 16.38 -4.95
N THR A 81 -18.66 15.10 -5.01
CA THR A 81 -18.05 14.46 -6.19
C THR A 81 -19.09 14.07 -7.25
N GLU A 82 -18.63 13.69 -8.43
CA GLU A 82 -19.42 13.10 -9.51
C GLU A 82 -20.11 11.80 -9.04
N SER A 83 -21.38 11.60 -9.41
CA SER A 83 -22.10 10.35 -9.12
C SER A 83 -21.58 9.18 -9.97
N ILE A 84 -21.95 7.95 -9.61
CA ILE A 84 -21.62 6.76 -10.42
C ILE A 84 -22.25 6.88 -11.81
N ARG A 85 -23.45 7.47 -11.91
CA ARG A 85 -24.13 7.74 -13.20
C ARG A 85 -23.34 8.73 -14.06
N ASP A 86 -22.81 9.81 -13.49
CA ASP A 86 -21.97 10.78 -14.21
C ASP A 86 -20.66 10.11 -14.69
N GLN A 87 -20.03 9.29 -13.85
CA GLN A 87 -18.84 8.51 -14.18
C GLN A 87 -19.13 7.48 -15.29
N TYR A 88 -20.31 6.88 -15.31
CA TYR A 88 -20.78 5.97 -16.35
C TYR A 88 -21.16 6.67 -17.67
N GLN A 89 -21.67 7.90 -17.62
CA GLN A 89 -21.83 8.74 -18.82
C GLN A 89 -20.48 8.99 -19.48
N TYR A 90 -19.47 9.40 -18.71
CA TYR A 90 -18.11 9.59 -19.23
C TYR A 90 -17.49 8.28 -19.73
N LEU A 91 -17.70 7.16 -19.02
CA LEU A 91 -17.29 5.83 -19.50
C LEU A 91 -17.94 5.47 -20.85
N SER A 92 -19.23 5.75 -21.05
CA SER A 92 -19.92 5.50 -22.32
C SER A 92 -19.33 6.33 -23.47
N HIS A 93 -18.89 7.56 -23.18
CA HIS A 93 -18.18 8.41 -24.12
C HIS A 93 -16.81 7.82 -24.48
N ILE A 94 -16.04 7.35 -23.50
CA ILE A 94 -14.75 6.67 -23.71
C ILE A 94 -14.93 5.40 -24.57
N VAL A 95 -15.90 4.54 -24.24
CA VAL A 95 -16.16 3.30 -24.99
C VAL A 95 -16.54 3.58 -26.44
N LYS A 96 -17.37 4.60 -26.69
CA LYS A 96 -17.73 5.05 -28.05
C LYS A 96 -16.50 5.52 -28.85
N HIS A 97 -15.59 6.25 -28.22
CA HIS A 97 -14.37 6.74 -28.89
C HIS A 97 -13.32 5.64 -29.09
N LEU A 98 -13.19 4.70 -28.14
CA LEU A 98 -12.38 3.49 -28.31
C LEU A 98 -12.89 2.64 -29.47
N TYR A 99 -14.20 2.49 -29.62
CA TYR A 99 -14.79 1.77 -30.76
C TYR A 99 -14.40 2.41 -32.11
N ILE A 100 -14.58 3.73 -32.24
CA ILE A 100 -14.21 4.46 -33.47
C ILE A 100 -12.70 4.39 -33.74
N ALA A 101 -11.87 4.50 -32.70
CA ALA A 101 -10.39 4.44 -32.80
C ALA A 101 -9.85 3.06 -33.18
N ILE A 102 -10.64 1.99 -33.05
CA ILE A 102 -10.25 0.62 -33.39
C ILE A 102 -10.79 0.24 -34.78
N GLU A 103 -12.03 0.64 -35.10
CA GLU A 103 -12.63 0.47 -36.43
C GLU A 103 -11.94 1.31 -37.53
N SER A 104 -11.13 2.32 -37.16
CA SER A 104 -10.28 3.05 -38.11
C SER A 104 -9.05 2.26 -38.59
N GLU A 105 -8.77 1.10 -37.99
CA GLU A 105 -7.58 0.27 -38.17
C GLU A 105 -6.22 0.95 -37.85
N ASP A 106 -6.19 2.22 -37.41
CA ASP A 106 -4.97 2.96 -37.06
C ASP A 106 -4.70 2.94 -35.54
N LEU A 107 -4.29 1.77 -35.05
CA LEU A 107 -3.98 1.50 -33.65
C LEU A 107 -2.77 2.32 -33.13
N LYS A 108 -1.89 2.78 -34.02
CA LYS A 108 -0.77 3.68 -33.68
C LYS A 108 -1.20 5.15 -33.57
N GLY A 109 -2.32 5.55 -34.17
CA GLY A 109 -2.82 6.92 -34.13
C GLY A 109 -2.02 7.90 -34.97
N ASN A 110 -1.55 7.48 -36.16
CA ASN A 110 -0.90 8.36 -37.13
C ASN A 110 -1.91 9.28 -37.85
N LEU A 111 -3.19 8.91 -37.86
CA LEU A 111 -4.31 9.65 -38.43
C LEU A 111 -5.03 10.43 -37.32
N SER A 112 -4.97 11.75 -37.38
CA SER A 112 -5.79 12.63 -36.54
C SER A 112 -7.24 12.65 -37.05
N ILE A 113 -8.02 11.62 -36.71
CA ILE A 113 -9.46 11.62 -36.98
C ILE A 113 -10.12 12.63 -36.04
N SER A 114 -10.66 13.71 -36.62
CA SER A 114 -11.37 14.72 -35.84
C SER A 114 -12.89 14.52 -35.85
N VAL A 115 -13.56 15.11 -34.85
CA VAL A 115 -15.03 15.08 -34.76
C VAL A 115 -15.66 15.75 -35.99
N SER A 116 -15.06 16.81 -36.53
CA SER A 116 -15.56 17.46 -37.76
C SER A 116 -15.34 16.60 -39.00
N ASP A 117 -14.30 15.74 -39.05
CA ASP A 117 -14.12 14.79 -40.15
C ASP A 117 -15.13 13.64 -40.09
N LEU A 118 -15.53 13.20 -38.88
CA LEU A 118 -16.66 12.29 -38.72
C LEU A 118 -17.99 12.93 -39.10
N GLU A 119 -18.22 14.20 -38.78
CA GLU A 119 -19.42 14.92 -39.20
C GLU A 119 -19.46 15.13 -40.72
N LYS A 120 -18.32 15.42 -41.37
CA LYS A 120 -18.18 15.41 -42.84
C LYS A 120 -18.49 14.02 -43.42
N ALA A 121 -17.91 12.95 -42.87
CA ALA A 121 -18.19 11.59 -43.33
C ALA A 121 -19.68 11.20 -43.16
N LYS A 122 -20.29 11.56 -42.03
CA LYS A 122 -21.72 11.36 -41.76
C LYS A 122 -22.59 12.17 -42.71
N SER A 123 -22.24 13.42 -43.02
CA SER A 123 -22.99 14.26 -43.95
C SER A 123 -22.89 13.76 -45.40
N VAL A 124 -21.74 13.22 -45.82
CA VAL A 124 -21.55 12.56 -47.12
C VAL A 124 -22.36 11.27 -47.23
N LEU A 125 -22.39 10.44 -46.18
CA LEU A 125 -23.23 9.24 -46.15
C LEU A 125 -24.73 9.56 -46.17
N LEU A 126 -25.14 10.66 -45.53
CA LEU A 126 -26.52 11.14 -45.55
C LEU A 126 -26.89 11.79 -46.89
N SER A 127 -25.99 12.55 -47.53
CA SER A 127 -26.23 13.12 -48.88
C SER A 127 -26.28 12.05 -49.97
N HIS A 128 -25.59 10.91 -49.80
CA HIS A 128 -25.78 9.74 -50.67
C HIS A 128 -27.17 9.08 -50.55
N SER A 129 -28.03 9.52 -49.62
CA SER A 129 -29.44 9.12 -49.56
C SER A 129 -30.43 10.20 -50.03
N ASN A 130 -29.98 11.42 -50.33
CA ASN A 130 -30.76 12.46 -51.02
C ASN A 130 -29.84 13.26 -51.96
N ASN A 131 -29.99 13.06 -53.27
CA ASN A 131 -29.31 13.87 -54.29
C ASN A 131 -29.68 15.36 -54.14
N ASP A 132 -28.78 16.14 -53.55
CA ASP A 132 -28.62 17.57 -53.85
C ASP A 132 -27.14 17.94 -53.69
N GLU A 133 -26.58 18.56 -54.72
CA GLU A 133 -25.21 19.08 -54.71
C GLU A 133 -25.17 20.38 -53.89
N THR A 134 -24.42 20.40 -52.79
CA THR A 134 -24.09 21.64 -52.08
C THR A 134 -22.59 21.86 -52.02
N THR A 135 -22.21 23.12 -52.25
CA THR A 135 -20.88 23.57 -52.66
C THR A 135 -19.77 23.32 -51.65
N GLU A 136 -18.58 23.01 -52.17
CA GLU A 136 -17.35 22.86 -51.41
C GLU A 136 -16.92 24.18 -50.75
N HIS A 137 -16.50 24.11 -49.48
CA HIS A 137 -15.62 25.08 -48.86
C HIS A 137 -14.41 24.33 -48.28
N GLU A 138 -13.27 24.47 -48.94
CA GLU A 138 -11.98 24.05 -48.40
C GLU A 138 -11.60 25.00 -47.24
N GLU A 139 -11.71 24.52 -46.00
CA GLU A 139 -10.94 25.09 -44.89
C GLU A 139 -9.56 24.43 -44.88
N GLU A 140 -8.52 25.26 -44.98
CA GLU A 140 -7.13 24.81 -45.05
C GLU A 140 -6.75 23.98 -43.81
N CYS A 141 -6.26 22.77 -44.06
CA CYS A 141 -5.75 21.89 -43.01
C CYS A 141 -4.43 22.47 -42.48
N TYR A 142 -4.48 23.19 -41.35
CA TYR A 142 -3.25 23.65 -40.69
C TYR A 142 -2.50 22.46 -40.09
N GLU A 143 -1.30 22.20 -40.59
CA GLU A 143 -0.32 21.32 -39.96
C GLU A 143 0.01 21.84 -38.55
N THR A 144 -0.70 21.36 -37.52
CA THR A 144 -0.21 21.46 -36.16
C THR A 144 0.98 20.51 -36.03
N LEU A 145 2.16 21.11 -36.24
CA LEU A 145 3.49 20.61 -35.92
C LEU A 145 3.48 19.41 -34.97
N ASN A 146 4.19 18.35 -35.36
CA ASN A 146 4.73 17.36 -34.43
C ASN A 146 5.60 18.07 -33.39
N GLN A 147 4.98 18.59 -32.34
CA GLN A 147 5.64 18.68 -31.05
C GLN A 147 5.84 17.23 -30.63
N THR A 148 7.07 16.77 -30.78
CA THR A 148 7.60 15.70 -29.95
C THR A 148 7.35 16.12 -28.51
N GLU A 149 6.25 15.64 -27.93
CA GLU A 149 6.15 15.51 -26.49
C GLU A 149 7.39 14.74 -26.07
N SER A 150 8.35 15.44 -25.45
CA SER A 150 9.38 14.78 -24.68
C SER A 150 8.70 14.25 -23.43
N GLU A 151 7.90 13.19 -23.60
CA GLU A 151 7.47 12.30 -22.53
C GLU A 151 8.77 11.75 -21.92
N ARG A 152 9.30 12.45 -20.92
CA ARG A 152 10.01 11.76 -19.84
C ARG A 152 8.98 10.75 -19.34
N GLU A 153 9.30 9.48 -19.45
CA GLU A 153 8.56 8.46 -18.72
C GLU A 153 8.84 8.76 -17.25
N ASP A 154 7.93 9.49 -16.61
CA ASP A 154 7.86 9.58 -15.17
C ASP A 154 7.69 8.13 -14.68
N ALA A 155 8.78 7.58 -14.16
CA ALA A 155 8.75 6.32 -13.43
C ALA A 155 8.03 6.60 -12.11
N GLU A 156 6.70 6.69 -12.18
CA GLU A 156 5.82 6.73 -11.01
C GLU A 156 6.22 5.56 -10.11
N SER A 157 6.86 5.88 -8.99
CA SER A 157 7.13 4.90 -7.93
C SER A 157 5.79 4.50 -7.34
N ASP A 158 5.36 3.27 -7.60
CA ASP A 158 4.19 2.68 -6.93
C ASP A 158 4.55 2.48 -5.43
N GLU A 159 4.37 3.55 -4.62
CA GLU A 159 4.60 3.56 -3.17
C GLU A 159 3.48 2.84 -2.38
N ASP A 160 3.29 1.54 -2.64
CA ASP A 160 2.54 0.61 -1.80
C ASP A 160 3.49 -0.50 -1.25
N GLU A 161 4.61 -0.06 -0.64
CA GLU A 161 5.83 -0.84 -0.29
C GLU A 161 5.66 -1.92 0.81
N PHE A 162 4.47 -2.52 0.99
CA PHE A 162 4.25 -3.60 1.97
C PHE A 162 3.77 -4.93 1.39
N TYR A 163 2.95 -4.95 0.32
CA TYR A 163 2.44 -6.22 -0.25
C TYR A 163 2.43 -6.34 -1.79
N GLU A 164 2.85 -5.32 -2.55
CA GLU A 164 3.12 -5.48 -3.99
C GLU A 164 4.34 -6.37 -4.30
N ASP A 165 5.06 -6.81 -3.25
CA ASP A 165 6.17 -7.78 -3.24
C ASP A 165 5.79 -9.21 -3.71
N TYR A 166 4.68 -9.34 -4.46
CA TYR A 166 4.24 -10.54 -5.16
C TYR A 166 4.58 -10.58 -6.65
N ASP A 167 4.91 -9.44 -7.30
CA ASP A 167 5.41 -9.36 -8.69
C ASP A 167 6.82 -8.69 -8.73
N GLU A 168 7.73 -9.15 -7.85
CA GLU A 168 9.12 -8.68 -7.67
C GLU A 168 9.95 -8.90 -8.98
N SER A 169 9.89 -7.96 -9.94
CA SER A 169 10.62 -8.03 -11.22
C SER A 169 11.41 -6.75 -11.58
N TYR A 170 12.54 -6.53 -10.91
CA TYR A 170 13.62 -5.58 -11.27
C TYR A 170 13.24 -4.07 -11.20
N PRO A 171 14.22 -3.13 -11.17
CA PRO A 171 14.80 -2.63 -9.91
C PRO A 171 14.54 -1.12 -9.68
N SER A 172 14.40 -0.71 -8.42
CA SER A 172 14.36 0.70 -8.03
C SER A 172 15.72 1.17 -7.50
N ASP A 173 16.40 2.02 -8.28
CA ASP A 173 17.39 2.96 -7.76
C ASP A 173 16.65 4.27 -7.46
N ALA A 174 16.68 4.72 -6.20
CA ALA A 174 16.01 5.94 -5.76
C ALA A 174 17.03 7.02 -5.37
N GLU A 175 17.03 8.13 -6.10
CA GLU A 175 17.43 9.45 -5.58
C GLU A 175 16.14 10.28 -5.44
N GLY A 176 16.01 11.00 -4.33
CA GLY A 176 14.72 11.59 -3.95
C GLY A 176 14.42 12.91 -4.64
N GLU A 177 13.15 13.14 -4.98
CA GLU A 177 12.62 14.45 -5.35
C GLU A 177 11.43 14.83 -4.47
N GLN A 178 11.27 16.13 -4.24
CA GLN A 178 10.31 16.71 -3.30
C GLN A 178 8.90 16.77 -3.93
N PHE A 179 7.87 16.64 -3.09
CA PHE A 179 6.47 16.79 -3.50
C PHE A 179 6.19 18.20 -4.07
N ALA A 180 6.28 18.35 -5.38
CA ALA A 180 5.68 19.45 -6.12
C ALA A 180 4.36 18.98 -6.73
N SER A 181 3.24 19.50 -6.23
CA SER A 181 1.94 19.28 -6.86
C SER A 181 1.91 19.98 -8.22
N THR A 182 2.27 19.26 -9.28
CA THR A 182 2.23 19.80 -10.65
C THR A 182 0.78 20.17 -10.99
N PRO A 183 0.48 21.45 -11.31
CA PRO A 183 -0.85 21.81 -11.77
C PRO A 183 -1.14 21.04 -13.05
N VAL A 184 -2.27 20.31 -13.09
CA VAL A 184 -2.76 19.72 -14.34
C VAL A 184 -2.83 20.87 -15.36
N PRO A 185 -2.04 20.86 -16.45
CA PRO A 185 -2.08 21.93 -17.43
C PRO A 185 -3.49 21.93 -18.01
N ASN A 186 -4.17 23.09 -17.95
CA ASN A 186 -5.54 23.25 -18.44
C ASN A 186 -5.72 22.48 -19.75
N VAL A 187 -6.51 21.40 -19.71
CA VAL A 187 -6.84 20.63 -20.91
C VAL A 187 -7.53 21.60 -21.85
N HIS A 188 -6.82 22.05 -22.88
CA HIS A 188 -7.40 22.91 -23.88
C HIS A 188 -8.63 22.19 -24.43
N ILE A 189 -9.79 22.83 -24.39
CA ILE A 189 -11.11 22.26 -24.73
C ILE A 189 -11.16 21.70 -26.17
N LYS A 190 -10.12 21.95 -26.98
CA LYS A 190 -9.92 21.40 -28.33
C LYS A 190 -9.29 20.00 -28.37
N SER A 191 -8.69 19.48 -27.28
CA SER A 191 -8.09 18.13 -27.25
C SER A 191 -9.13 17.00 -27.36
N ALA A 192 -10.40 17.29 -27.03
CA ALA A 192 -11.52 16.38 -27.25
C ALA A 192 -11.76 16.03 -28.74
N ALA A 193 -11.10 16.72 -29.66
CA ALA A 193 -11.20 16.49 -31.09
C ALA A 193 -10.23 15.45 -31.67
N ILE A 194 -9.45 14.71 -30.86
CA ILE A 194 -8.52 13.68 -31.36
C ILE A 194 -9.00 12.27 -30.97
N ILE A 195 -9.41 11.48 -31.95
CA ILE A 195 -9.83 10.09 -31.75
C ILE A 195 -8.59 9.18 -31.84
N SER A 196 -7.81 9.13 -30.77
CA SER A 196 -6.63 8.27 -30.64
C SER A 196 -6.82 7.16 -29.61
N LEU A 197 -6.46 5.93 -29.98
CA LEU A 197 -6.54 4.77 -29.10
C LEU A 197 -5.70 4.94 -27.82
N LYS A 198 -4.48 5.52 -27.90
CA LYS A 198 -3.61 5.79 -26.73
C LYS A 198 -4.31 6.74 -25.75
N HIS A 199 -4.93 7.81 -26.27
CA HIS A 199 -5.59 8.84 -25.46
C HIS A 199 -6.80 8.28 -24.70
N TRP A 200 -7.76 7.69 -25.40
CA TRP A 200 -8.98 7.16 -24.77
C TRP A 200 -8.70 5.95 -23.85
N THR A 201 -7.62 5.20 -24.10
CA THR A 201 -7.14 4.17 -23.18
C THR A 201 -6.48 4.76 -21.92
N LYS A 202 -5.85 5.94 -22.00
CA LYS A 202 -5.31 6.67 -20.84
C LYS A 202 -6.44 7.15 -19.94
N GLU A 203 -7.51 7.70 -20.51
CA GLU A 203 -8.72 8.07 -19.75
C GLU A 203 -9.38 6.86 -19.08
N LEU A 204 -9.48 5.73 -19.78
CA LEU A 204 -9.96 4.48 -19.16
C LEU A 204 -9.05 4.02 -18.00
N LYS A 205 -7.72 4.08 -18.16
CA LYS A 205 -6.75 3.77 -17.09
C LYS A 205 -6.97 4.67 -15.88
N ASN A 206 -7.20 5.96 -16.10
CA ASN A 206 -7.42 6.95 -15.04
C ASN A 206 -8.70 6.63 -14.24
N LEU A 207 -9.84 6.37 -14.90
CA LEU A 207 -11.08 5.98 -14.23
C LEU A 207 -10.93 4.68 -13.42
N LEU A 208 -10.21 3.69 -13.95
CA LEU A 208 -9.93 2.44 -13.25
C LEU A 208 -9.00 2.63 -12.04
N ARG A 209 -8.01 3.53 -12.13
CA ARG A 209 -7.16 3.94 -11.00
C ARG A 209 -7.96 4.71 -9.93
N MET A 210 -8.91 5.57 -10.34
CA MET A 210 -9.88 6.24 -9.45
C MET A 210 -10.90 5.29 -8.79
N GLY A 211 -10.81 3.98 -9.06
CA GLY A 211 -11.61 2.95 -8.39
C GLY A 211 -13.02 2.76 -8.93
N LEU A 212 -13.30 3.22 -10.16
CA LEU A 212 -14.57 2.97 -10.85
C LEU A 212 -14.76 1.46 -11.07
N VAL A 213 -15.92 0.95 -10.66
CA VAL A 213 -16.31 -0.45 -10.85
C VAL A 213 -17.11 -0.54 -12.15
N ILE A 214 -16.70 -1.40 -13.09
CA ILE A 214 -17.34 -1.56 -14.40
C ILE A 214 -18.18 -2.86 -14.43
N PRO A 215 -19.43 -2.86 -14.94
CA PRO A 215 -20.25 -4.07 -15.04
C PRO A 215 -19.56 -5.20 -15.80
N ALA A 216 -19.73 -6.44 -15.34
CA ALA A 216 -19.02 -7.59 -15.89
C ALA A 216 -19.24 -7.79 -17.40
N SER A 217 -20.42 -7.45 -17.92
CA SER A 217 -20.76 -7.52 -19.35
C SER A 217 -19.86 -6.63 -20.22
N LEU A 218 -19.71 -5.35 -19.85
CA LEU A 218 -18.85 -4.39 -20.55
C LEU A 218 -17.37 -4.71 -20.34
N ASN A 219 -16.99 -5.14 -19.14
CA ASN A 219 -15.61 -5.56 -18.85
C ASN A 219 -15.18 -6.75 -19.74
N ILE A 220 -16.04 -7.77 -19.90
CA ILE A 220 -15.81 -8.90 -20.83
C ILE A 220 -15.61 -8.43 -22.28
N ALA A 221 -16.36 -7.42 -22.73
CA ALA A 221 -16.21 -6.86 -24.08
C ALA A 221 -14.87 -6.12 -24.23
N LEU A 222 -14.52 -5.24 -23.28
CA LEU A 222 -13.26 -4.50 -23.27
C LEU A 222 -12.04 -5.43 -23.24
N VAL A 223 -12.05 -6.46 -22.39
CA VAL A 223 -10.95 -7.44 -22.33
C VAL A 223 -10.75 -8.17 -23.67
N LYS A 224 -11.84 -8.57 -24.34
CA LYS A 224 -11.76 -9.20 -25.67
C LYS A 224 -11.21 -8.26 -26.74
N VAL A 225 -11.61 -7.00 -26.71
CA VAL A 225 -11.12 -5.96 -27.62
C VAL A 225 -9.63 -5.70 -27.41
N PHE A 226 -9.19 -5.45 -26.17
CA PHE A 226 -7.76 -5.25 -25.88
C PHE A 226 -6.92 -6.51 -26.13
N TYR A 227 -7.47 -7.71 -25.94
CA TYR A 227 -6.82 -8.97 -26.33
C TYR A 227 -6.53 -9.03 -27.84
N ALA A 228 -7.47 -8.59 -28.67
CA ALA A 228 -7.25 -8.49 -30.12
C ALA A 228 -6.24 -7.38 -30.49
N VAL A 229 -6.30 -6.21 -29.85
CA VAL A 229 -5.35 -5.09 -30.07
C VAL A 229 -3.91 -5.51 -29.74
N ILE A 230 -3.68 -6.14 -28.59
CA ILE A 230 -2.34 -6.57 -28.12
C ILE A 230 -1.72 -7.62 -29.05
N LEU A 231 -2.54 -8.46 -29.69
CA LEU A 231 -2.11 -9.52 -30.61
C LEU A 231 -2.16 -9.12 -32.08
N SER A 232 -2.47 -7.86 -32.39
CA SER A 232 -2.45 -7.34 -33.76
C SER A 232 -1.01 -7.27 -34.32
N ARG A 233 -0.88 -7.38 -35.65
CA ARG A 233 0.40 -7.32 -36.37
C ARG A 233 0.37 -6.17 -37.38
N GLY A 234 1.53 -5.59 -37.65
CA GLY A 234 1.74 -4.61 -38.73
C GLY A 234 1.91 -3.16 -38.27
N GLN A 235 1.63 -2.85 -37.00
CA GLN A 235 1.86 -1.52 -36.41
C GLN A 235 2.65 -1.64 -35.11
N GLU A 236 3.45 -0.62 -34.80
CA GLU A 236 4.16 -0.51 -33.52
C GLU A 236 3.21 0.01 -32.45
N ILE A 237 2.81 -0.88 -31.54
CA ILE A 237 1.88 -0.60 -30.45
C ILE A 237 2.64 -0.68 -29.13
N ASN A 238 2.39 0.27 -28.22
CA ASN A 238 2.92 0.23 -26.86
C ASN A 238 2.21 -0.86 -26.04
N ILE A 239 2.60 -2.12 -26.27
CA ILE A 239 2.05 -3.32 -25.60
C ILE A 239 2.04 -3.18 -24.06
N PRO A 240 3.12 -2.79 -23.36
CA PRO A 240 3.07 -2.66 -21.89
C PRO A 240 1.94 -1.75 -21.39
N PHE A 241 1.67 -0.63 -22.07
CA PHE A 241 0.58 0.27 -21.70
C PHE A 241 -0.80 -0.42 -21.77
N TYR A 242 -1.11 -1.12 -22.87
CA TYR A 242 -2.39 -1.83 -23.01
C TYR A 242 -2.50 -3.05 -22.08
N VAL A 243 -1.40 -3.77 -21.84
CA VAL A 243 -1.33 -4.89 -20.90
C VAL A 243 -1.68 -4.42 -19.48
N ASN A 244 -1.17 -3.27 -19.05
CA ASN A 244 -1.48 -2.70 -17.74
C ASN A 244 -2.96 -2.33 -17.59
N VAL A 245 -3.61 -1.82 -18.65
CA VAL A 245 -5.07 -1.57 -18.63
C VAL A 245 -5.87 -2.87 -18.56
N VAL A 246 -5.46 -3.92 -19.28
CA VAL A 246 -6.10 -5.24 -19.14
C VAL A 246 -5.91 -5.79 -17.72
N PHE A 247 -4.78 -5.57 -17.06
CA PHE A 247 -4.59 -6.02 -15.67
C PHE A 247 -5.53 -5.30 -14.69
N LEU A 248 -5.82 -4.00 -14.90
CA LEU A 248 -6.82 -3.27 -14.12
C LEU A 248 -8.26 -3.79 -14.37
N LEU A 249 -8.58 -4.17 -15.61
CA LEU A 249 -9.86 -4.79 -15.97
C LEU A 249 -10.02 -6.21 -15.37
N LEU A 250 -8.92 -6.97 -15.28
CA LEU A 250 -8.87 -8.34 -14.76
C LEU A 250 -8.74 -8.46 -13.23
N LYS A 251 -9.11 -7.43 -12.46
CA LYS A 251 -9.14 -7.52 -10.98
C LYS A 251 -10.07 -8.63 -10.49
N GLU A 252 -11.29 -8.69 -11.02
CA GLU A 252 -12.37 -9.61 -10.60
C GLU A 252 -12.42 -10.91 -11.43
N LYS A 253 -11.33 -11.69 -11.41
CA LYS A 253 -11.13 -12.83 -12.33
C LYS A 253 -12.22 -13.90 -12.25
N ASP A 254 -12.63 -14.29 -11.05
CA ASP A 254 -13.61 -15.37 -10.86
C ASP A 254 -14.98 -14.96 -11.40
N ILE A 255 -15.41 -13.70 -11.17
CA ILE A 255 -16.66 -13.14 -11.71
C ILE A 255 -16.66 -13.14 -13.24
N LEU A 256 -15.56 -12.69 -13.85
CA LEU A 256 -15.40 -12.70 -15.31
C LEU A 256 -15.44 -14.13 -15.87
N TYR A 257 -14.84 -15.10 -15.18
CA TYR A 257 -14.85 -16.51 -15.57
C TYR A 257 -16.26 -17.11 -15.51
N GLU A 258 -17.01 -16.87 -14.43
CA GLU A 258 -18.38 -17.33 -14.22
C GLU A 258 -19.37 -16.70 -15.21
N ARG A 259 -19.24 -15.39 -15.48
CA ARG A 259 -20.04 -14.68 -16.50
C ARG A 259 -19.64 -15.02 -17.95
N GLY A 260 -18.73 -15.97 -18.16
CA GLY A 260 -18.47 -16.59 -19.46
C GLY A 260 -17.35 -15.95 -20.30
N LEU A 261 -16.40 -15.24 -19.68
CA LEU A 261 -15.17 -14.84 -20.38
C LEU A 261 -14.38 -16.09 -20.77
N ARG A 262 -14.22 -16.31 -22.08
CA ARG A 262 -13.34 -17.30 -22.66
C ARG A 262 -12.54 -16.69 -23.81
N LEU A 263 -11.26 -17.06 -23.91
CA LEU A 263 -10.30 -16.56 -24.90
C LEU A 263 -9.68 -17.75 -25.66
N ASP A 264 -9.40 -17.60 -26.97
CA ASP A 264 -8.67 -18.63 -27.74
C ASP A 264 -7.16 -18.47 -27.48
N TRP A 265 -6.50 -19.54 -27.05
CA TRP A 265 -5.07 -19.59 -26.77
C TRP A 265 -4.20 -19.64 -28.03
N LYS A 266 -4.76 -20.03 -29.19
CA LYS A 266 -3.97 -20.26 -30.42
C LYS A 266 -3.24 -19.01 -30.94
N PRO A 267 -3.85 -17.81 -31.03
CA PRO A 267 -3.15 -16.63 -31.55
C PRO A 267 -1.96 -16.23 -30.67
N LEU A 268 -2.12 -16.34 -29.35
CA LEU A 268 -1.07 -16.09 -28.38
C LEU A 268 0.06 -17.13 -28.45
N TYR A 269 -0.26 -18.41 -28.64
CA TYR A 269 0.73 -19.45 -28.95
C TYR A 269 1.48 -19.12 -30.26
N GLU A 270 0.80 -18.64 -31.29
CA GLU A 270 1.42 -18.26 -32.56
C GLU A 270 2.35 -17.04 -32.44
N GLU A 271 1.98 -16.00 -31.68
CA GLU A 271 2.90 -14.89 -31.33
C GLU A 271 4.13 -15.41 -30.59
N LEU A 272 3.95 -16.16 -29.49
CA LEU A 272 5.05 -16.68 -28.67
C LEU A 272 5.95 -17.69 -29.41
N ASN A 273 5.47 -18.31 -30.50
CA ASN A 273 6.29 -19.15 -31.38
C ASN A 273 6.96 -18.39 -32.51
N SER A 274 6.38 -17.28 -32.99
CA SER A 274 6.96 -16.47 -34.07
C SER A 274 8.29 -15.81 -33.70
N ILE A 275 8.57 -15.72 -32.40
CA ILE A 275 9.79 -15.16 -31.80
C ILE A 275 10.88 -16.26 -31.61
N MET A 276 10.57 -17.54 -31.88
CA MET A 276 11.61 -18.58 -31.94
C MET A 276 12.49 -18.38 -33.18
N PRO A 277 13.82 -18.58 -33.09
CA PRO A 277 14.68 -18.54 -34.25
C PRO A 277 14.35 -19.68 -35.21
N ASP A 278 14.18 -19.33 -36.49
CA ASP A 278 14.43 -20.26 -37.59
C ASP A 278 15.87 -20.82 -37.47
N ALA A 279 16.13 -21.95 -38.14
CA ALA A 279 17.40 -22.70 -38.08
C ALA A 279 18.66 -21.93 -38.55
N SER A 280 18.54 -20.64 -38.84
CA SER A 280 19.56 -19.70 -39.31
C SER A 280 19.82 -18.51 -38.36
N GLY A 281 19.04 -18.34 -37.28
CA GLY A 281 19.07 -17.13 -36.44
C GLY A 281 19.82 -17.28 -35.11
N SER A 282 20.96 -16.61 -34.95
CA SER A 282 21.65 -16.45 -33.66
C SER A 282 21.19 -15.16 -32.94
N SER A 283 19.96 -15.16 -32.43
CA SER A 283 19.39 -14.06 -31.62
C SER A 283 19.22 -14.49 -30.16
N HIS A 284 19.75 -13.69 -29.23
CA HIS A 284 19.61 -13.95 -27.79
C HIS A 284 18.19 -13.60 -27.33
N PHE A 285 17.48 -14.58 -26.74
CA PHE A 285 16.08 -14.48 -26.33
C PHE A 285 15.76 -13.44 -25.24
N SER A 286 16.77 -12.89 -24.57
CA SER A 286 16.60 -12.07 -23.35
C SER A 286 16.25 -10.60 -23.62
N ASP A 287 16.54 -10.08 -24.80
CA ASP A 287 16.56 -8.63 -25.04
C ASP A 287 15.33 -8.10 -25.80
N ASP A 288 14.46 -8.98 -26.28
CA ASP A 288 13.19 -8.56 -26.87
C ASP A 288 12.17 -8.23 -25.78
N ARG A 289 12.09 -6.93 -25.44
CA ARG A 289 11.11 -6.37 -24.51
C ARG A 289 9.67 -6.81 -24.86
N ARG A 290 9.33 -6.96 -26.15
CA ARG A 290 7.99 -7.38 -26.60
C ARG A 290 7.65 -8.78 -26.10
N PHE A 291 8.59 -9.72 -26.17
CA PHE A 291 8.41 -11.08 -25.64
C PHE A 291 8.13 -11.06 -24.13
N GLY A 292 8.90 -10.28 -23.36
CA GLY A 292 8.69 -10.13 -21.91
C GLY A 292 7.28 -9.65 -21.55
N HIS A 293 6.77 -8.63 -22.24
CA HIS A 293 5.41 -8.13 -22.01
C HIS A 293 4.32 -9.12 -22.44
N LEU A 294 4.51 -9.85 -23.55
CA LEU A 294 3.58 -10.91 -23.98
C LEU A 294 3.55 -12.09 -23.00
N VAL A 295 4.69 -12.46 -22.41
CA VAL A 295 4.78 -13.48 -21.34
C VAL A 295 4.02 -13.02 -20.09
N LYS A 296 4.21 -11.77 -19.65
CA LYS A 296 3.44 -11.20 -18.52
C LYS A 296 1.93 -11.20 -18.81
N PHE A 297 1.53 -10.77 -20.00
CA PHE A 297 0.13 -10.76 -20.45
C PHE A 297 -0.48 -12.17 -20.43
N ALA A 298 0.19 -13.12 -21.10
CA ALA A 298 -0.21 -14.52 -21.19
C ALA A 298 -0.47 -15.14 -19.81
N GLY A 299 0.44 -14.93 -18.86
CA GLY A 299 0.35 -15.46 -17.50
C GLY A 299 -0.83 -14.95 -16.67
N LYS A 300 -1.46 -13.81 -17.01
CA LYS A 300 -2.68 -13.32 -16.34
C LYS A 300 -3.97 -13.71 -17.10
N VAL A 301 -3.91 -13.95 -18.42
CA VAL A 301 -5.10 -14.32 -19.24
C VAL A 301 -5.35 -15.83 -19.35
N ASN A 302 -4.37 -16.67 -19.02
CA ASN A 302 -4.46 -18.12 -19.15
C ASN A 302 -5.64 -18.77 -18.40
N VAL A 303 -6.11 -18.16 -17.32
CA VAL A 303 -7.29 -18.58 -16.54
C VAL A 303 -8.56 -18.62 -17.39
N PHE A 304 -8.64 -17.85 -18.49
CA PHE A 304 -9.80 -17.76 -19.37
C PHE A 304 -9.72 -18.67 -20.62
N PHE A 305 -8.74 -19.56 -20.71
CA PHE A 305 -8.70 -20.56 -21.79
C PHE A 305 -9.70 -21.70 -21.53
N ASP A 306 -10.10 -22.40 -22.59
CA ASP A 306 -11.01 -23.55 -22.49
C ASP A 306 -10.37 -24.70 -21.68
N GLU A 307 -11.15 -25.31 -20.78
CA GLU A 307 -10.67 -26.39 -19.90
C GLU A 307 -10.17 -27.59 -20.71
N ASN A 308 -10.77 -27.86 -21.87
CA ASN A 308 -10.38 -28.95 -22.78
C ASN A 308 -9.09 -28.65 -23.57
N SER A 309 -8.45 -27.49 -23.35
CA SER A 309 -7.23 -27.11 -24.06
C SER A 309 -5.95 -27.70 -23.47
N VAL A 310 -5.93 -28.12 -22.20
CA VAL A 310 -4.72 -28.62 -21.51
C VAL A 310 -3.97 -29.68 -22.33
N PRO A 311 -4.61 -30.78 -22.81
CA PRO A 311 -3.89 -31.81 -23.57
C PRO A 311 -3.38 -31.29 -24.92
N GLN A 312 -4.14 -30.41 -25.58
CA GLN A 312 -3.81 -29.85 -26.90
C GLN A 312 -2.61 -28.88 -26.82
N ILE A 313 -2.55 -28.08 -25.77
CA ILE A 313 -1.43 -27.15 -25.50
C ILE A 313 -0.20 -27.98 -25.15
N MET A 314 -0.33 -28.96 -24.26
CA MET A 314 0.76 -29.86 -23.89
C MET A 314 1.29 -30.64 -25.09
N GLU A 315 0.44 -31.24 -25.93
CA GLU A 315 0.85 -31.93 -27.16
C GLU A 315 1.63 -31.01 -28.10
N LYS A 316 1.14 -29.78 -28.35
CA LYS A 316 1.85 -28.82 -29.21
C LYS A 316 3.23 -28.44 -28.65
N ILE A 317 3.33 -28.12 -27.37
CA ILE A 317 4.62 -27.78 -26.73
C ILE A 317 5.57 -28.99 -26.78
N MET A 318 5.07 -30.18 -26.43
CA MET A 318 5.85 -31.42 -26.42
C MET A 318 6.33 -31.85 -27.81
N SER A 319 5.54 -31.62 -28.86
CA SER A 319 5.93 -31.91 -30.26
C SER A 319 7.19 -31.15 -30.71
N ARG A 320 7.51 -30.03 -30.04
CA ARG A 320 8.67 -29.19 -30.31
C ARG A 320 9.73 -29.23 -29.21
N TYR A 321 9.53 -30.00 -28.14
CA TYR A 321 10.45 -30.09 -27.00
C TYR A 321 11.74 -30.82 -27.38
N ASN A 322 12.85 -30.09 -27.38
CA ASN A 322 14.19 -30.59 -27.66
C ASN A 322 15.24 -29.75 -26.90
N ASN A 323 16.51 -30.17 -26.89
CA ASN A 323 17.58 -29.51 -26.12
C ASN A 323 17.83 -28.03 -26.46
N GLN A 324 17.37 -27.53 -27.62
CA GLN A 324 17.48 -26.12 -28.02
C GLN A 324 16.22 -25.30 -27.67
N SER A 325 15.06 -25.94 -27.51
CA SER A 325 13.77 -25.28 -27.23
C SER A 325 13.33 -25.36 -25.75
N VAL A 326 14.00 -26.14 -24.90
CA VAL A 326 13.65 -26.36 -23.48
C VAL A 326 13.25 -25.07 -22.75
N SER A 327 14.10 -24.05 -22.83
CA SER A 327 13.89 -22.73 -22.21
C SER A 327 12.52 -22.13 -22.57
N ILE A 328 12.20 -22.09 -23.86
CA ILE A 328 10.97 -21.51 -24.38
C ILE A 328 9.78 -22.42 -24.05
N SER A 329 9.97 -23.74 -24.09
CA SER A 329 8.93 -24.71 -23.69
C SER A 329 8.50 -24.52 -22.24
N PHE A 330 9.43 -24.26 -21.30
CA PHE A 330 9.08 -23.99 -19.90
C PHE A 330 8.33 -22.66 -19.72
N VAL A 331 8.74 -21.60 -20.44
CA VAL A 331 8.00 -20.33 -20.44
C VAL A 331 6.59 -20.51 -21.03
N GLN A 332 6.46 -21.22 -22.15
CA GLN A 332 5.17 -21.54 -22.77
C GLN A 332 4.29 -22.40 -21.85
N MET A 333 4.83 -23.40 -21.15
CA MET A 333 4.10 -24.15 -20.12
C MET A 333 3.59 -23.24 -19.02
N ALA A 334 4.43 -22.30 -18.55
CA ALA A 334 4.09 -21.36 -17.48
C ALA A 334 2.96 -20.38 -17.81
N VAL A 335 2.86 -19.95 -19.07
CA VAL A 335 1.94 -18.87 -19.47
C VAL A 335 0.80 -19.29 -20.38
N LEU A 336 0.81 -20.51 -20.95
CA LEU A 336 -0.26 -20.99 -21.81
C LEU A 336 -1.09 -22.11 -21.20
N VAL A 337 -0.54 -22.97 -20.35
CA VAL A 337 -1.28 -24.13 -19.83
C VAL A 337 -2.22 -23.68 -18.70
N PRO A 338 -3.56 -23.80 -18.84
CA PRO A 338 -4.47 -23.44 -17.77
C PRO A 338 -4.43 -24.49 -16.65
N ILE A 339 -4.59 -24.05 -15.40
CA ILE A 339 -4.52 -24.91 -14.22
C ILE A 339 -5.92 -25.47 -13.94
N VAL A 340 -6.27 -26.54 -14.68
CA VAL A 340 -7.53 -27.27 -14.59
C VAL A 340 -7.35 -28.49 -13.68
N LEU A 341 -8.32 -28.71 -12.77
CA LEU A 341 -8.33 -29.83 -11.81
C LEU A 341 -9.62 -30.63 -11.96
N GLU A 342 -9.51 -31.94 -12.13
CA GLU A 342 -10.63 -32.88 -12.30
C GLU A 342 -10.79 -33.77 -11.05
N LYS A 343 -11.83 -34.61 -11.00
CA LYS A 343 -11.99 -35.54 -9.86
C LYS A 343 -10.97 -36.69 -9.93
N PRO A 344 -10.15 -36.91 -8.89
CA PRO A 344 -9.12 -37.95 -8.88
C PRO A 344 -9.73 -39.35 -8.93
N ILE A 345 -9.17 -40.21 -9.76
CA ILE A 345 -9.62 -41.60 -9.94
C ILE A 345 -8.79 -42.51 -9.03
N LEU A 346 -9.38 -43.01 -7.95
CA LEU A 346 -8.75 -43.99 -7.08
C LEU A 346 -8.82 -45.41 -7.68
N LYS A 347 -7.66 -46.02 -7.93
CA LYS A 347 -7.54 -47.44 -8.31
C LYS A 347 -6.45 -48.09 -7.46
N GLU A 348 -6.77 -49.20 -6.80
CA GLU A 348 -5.81 -50.01 -6.02
C GLU A 348 -5.01 -49.21 -4.97
N GLY A 349 -5.63 -48.20 -4.35
CA GLY A 349 -4.98 -47.32 -3.37
C GLY A 349 -4.02 -46.29 -3.96
N ARG A 350 -3.94 -46.16 -5.29
CA ARG A 350 -3.20 -45.11 -6.00
C ARG A 350 -4.16 -44.10 -6.64
N VAL A 351 -3.73 -42.85 -6.67
CA VAL A 351 -4.44 -41.74 -7.32
C VAL A 351 -4.02 -41.68 -8.78
N PHE A 352 -5.00 -41.62 -9.69
CA PHE A 352 -4.81 -41.38 -11.12
C PHE A 352 -5.55 -40.11 -11.52
N TYR A 353 -4.94 -39.33 -12.42
CA TYR A 353 -5.48 -38.08 -12.95
C TYR A 353 -5.75 -38.23 -14.45
N ASP A 354 -6.84 -37.64 -14.93
CA ASP A 354 -7.17 -37.56 -16.36
C ASP A 354 -6.15 -36.68 -17.10
N GLU A 355 -6.00 -36.82 -18.42
CA GLU A 355 -5.09 -35.99 -19.22
C GLU A 355 -5.48 -34.50 -19.21
N ARG A 356 -6.75 -34.18 -18.92
CA ARG A 356 -7.23 -32.80 -18.72
C ARG A 356 -6.74 -32.17 -17.41
N ASP A 357 -6.42 -32.99 -16.42
CA ASP A 357 -5.99 -32.54 -15.10
C ASP A 357 -4.51 -32.23 -15.12
N ILE A 358 -4.14 -31.00 -14.76
CA ILE A 358 -2.74 -30.57 -14.77
C ILE A 358 -1.84 -31.43 -13.85
N ARG A 359 -2.41 -32.06 -12.82
CA ARG A 359 -1.68 -32.96 -11.89
C ARG A 359 -1.19 -34.23 -12.58
N HIS A 360 -1.79 -34.63 -13.71
CA HIS A 360 -1.29 -35.72 -14.55
C HIS A 360 0.15 -35.47 -15.02
N TYR A 361 0.51 -34.21 -15.28
CA TYR A 361 1.81 -33.83 -15.81
C TYR A 361 2.86 -33.55 -14.72
N LEU A 362 2.52 -33.60 -13.42
CA LEU A 362 3.49 -33.40 -12.33
C LEU A 362 4.73 -34.32 -12.43
N PRO A 363 4.63 -35.64 -12.67
CA PRO A 363 5.81 -36.50 -12.83
C PRO A 363 6.71 -36.07 -14.00
N PHE A 364 6.12 -35.55 -15.08
CA PHE A 364 6.85 -35.00 -16.21
C PHE A 364 7.57 -33.70 -15.84
N PHE A 365 6.90 -32.77 -15.14
CA PHE A 365 7.52 -31.52 -14.68
C PHE A 365 8.71 -31.78 -13.74
N PHE A 366 8.61 -32.73 -12.81
CA PHE A 366 9.75 -33.14 -11.98
C PHE A 366 10.87 -33.84 -12.79
N SER A 367 10.54 -34.62 -13.82
CA SER A 367 11.53 -35.21 -14.74
C SER A 367 12.30 -34.15 -15.53
N CYS A 368 11.62 -33.10 -16.00
CA CYS A 368 12.24 -31.93 -16.62
C CYS A 368 13.14 -31.18 -15.64
N TRP A 369 12.65 -30.91 -14.42
CA TRP A 369 13.41 -30.19 -13.39
C TRP A 369 14.67 -30.96 -12.96
N THR A 370 14.58 -32.27 -12.75
CA THR A 370 15.74 -33.11 -12.39
C THR A 370 16.77 -33.26 -13.52
N SER A 371 16.35 -33.14 -14.78
CA SER A 371 17.23 -33.28 -15.94
C SER A 371 18.02 -32.00 -16.25
N GLN A 372 17.56 -30.84 -15.77
CA GLN A 372 18.14 -29.53 -16.08
C GLN A 372 18.93 -28.96 -14.90
N ARG A 373 19.86 -28.04 -15.19
CA ARG A 373 20.54 -27.23 -14.16
C ARG A 373 19.65 -26.06 -13.75
N LEU A 374 19.96 -25.38 -12.64
CA LEU A 374 19.31 -24.10 -12.32
C LEU A 374 19.58 -23.08 -13.45
N THR A 375 18.53 -22.78 -14.22
CA THR A 375 18.46 -21.73 -15.24
C THR A 375 17.18 -20.90 -15.00
N PRO A 376 17.08 -19.62 -15.43
CA PRO A 376 15.91 -18.79 -15.15
C PRO A 376 14.59 -19.37 -15.66
N GLU A 377 14.63 -20.19 -16.71
CA GLU A 377 13.45 -20.81 -17.31
C GLU A 377 12.94 -22.00 -16.50
N ILE A 378 13.80 -22.61 -15.67
CA ILE A 378 13.35 -23.61 -14.69
C ILE A 378 12.44 -22.96 -13.64
N THR A 379 12.65 -21.67 -13.32
CA THR A 379 11.77 -20.90 -12.43
C THR A 379 10.39 -20.73 -13.04
N SER A 380 10.26 -20.63 -14.37
CA SER A 380 8.95 -20.65 -15.06
C SER A 380 8.24 -22.00 -14.88
N LEU A 381 8.95 -23.11 -15.01
CA LEU A 381 8.40 -24.44 -14.71
C LEU A 381 8.00 -24.58 -13.23
N LEU A 382 8.80 -24.04 -12.29
CA LEU A 382 8.43 -24.03 -10.88
C LEU A 382 7.20 -23.18 -10.58
N ASN A 383 7.00 -22.09 -11.32
CA ASN A 383 5.79 -21.27 -11.19
C ASN A 383 4.53 -22.09 -11.50
N VAL A 384 4.57 -22.98 -12.49
CA VAL A 384 3.49 -23.95 -12.74
C VAL A 384 3.27 -24.85 -11.52
N ILE A 385 4.33 -25.47 -10.99
CA ILE A 385 4.21 -26.42 -9.87
C ILE A 385 3.69 -25.73 -8.60
N ALA A 386 4.13 -24.50 -8.31
CA ALA A 386 3.68 -23.69 -7.18
C ALA A 386 2.20 -23.31 -7.34
N ASN A 387 1.80 -22.77 -8.51
CA ASN A 387 0.43 -22.40 -8.79
C ASN A 387 -0.53 -23.61 -8.80
N ILE A 388 -0.07 -24.82 -9.15
CA ILE A 388 -0.85 -26.05 -8.95
C ILE A 388 -1.09 -26.29 -7.46
N SER A 389 -0.06 -26.20 -6.62
CA SER A 389 -0.18 -26.44 -5.17
C SER A 389 -1.12 -25.45 -4.49
N ASP A 390 -1.14 -24.20 -4.96
CA ASP A 390 -2.03 -23.14 -4.51
C ASP A 390 -3.48 -23.33 -5.00
N LYS A 391 -3.69 -23.48 -6.32
CA LYS A 391 -5.03 -23.70 -6.92
C LYS A 391 -5.74 -24.92 -6.36
N VAL A 392 -4.99 -25.93 -5.92
CA VAL A 392 -5.51 -27.11 -5.22
C VAL A 392 -6.19 -26.74 -3.90
N LEU A 393 -5.64 -25.81 -3.10
CA LEU A 393 -6.30 -25.32 -1.87
C LEU A 393 -7.60 -24.58 -2.21
N LYS A 394 -7.60 -23.69 -3.22
CA LYS A 394 -8.81 -22.99 -3.69
C LYS A 394 -9.92 -23.94 -4.11
N VAL A 395 -9.59 -24.98 -4.88
CA VAL A 395 -10.58 -25.98 -5.31
C VAL A 395 -11.02 -26.87 -4.14
N GLN A 396 -10.13 -27.24 -3.22
CA GLN A 396 -10.49 -28.02 -2.03
C GLN A 396 -11.41 -27.26 -1.06
N SER A 397 -11.27 -25.93 -0.96
CA SER A 397 -12.17 -25.02 -0.23
C SER A 397 -13.58 -25.01 -0.85
N SER A 398 -13.68 -25.27 -2.16
CA SER A 398 -14.94 -25.26 -2.92
C SER A 398 -15.65 -26.62 -2.94
N ASP A 399 -14.94 -27.70 -3.30
CA ASP A 399 -15.42 -29.09 -3.24
C ASP A 399 -14.25 -30.02 -2.83
N PRO A 400 -14.24 -30.52 -1.58
CA PRO A 400 -13.18 -31.40 -1.08
C PRO A 400 -12.98 -32.70 -1.88
N SER A 401 -13.95 -33.14 -2.69
CA SER A 401 -13.84 -34.38 -3.47
C SER A 401 -12.91 -34.31 -4.69
N PHE A 402 -12.48 -33.11 -5.09
CA PHE A 402 -11.49 -32.91 -6.17
C PHE A 402 -10.03 -33.12 -5.72
N VAL A 403 -9.76 -33.23 -4.42
CA VAL A 403 -8.39 -33.18 -3.87
C VAL A 403 -8.19 -34.25 -2.80
N ILE A 404 -7.07 -34.97 -2.89
CA ILE A 404 -6.62 -35.91 -1.86
C ILE A 404 -5.25 -35.43 -1.38
N MET A 405 -5.22 -34.79 -0.21
CA MET A 405 -3.97 -34.40 0.44
C MET A 405 -3.36 -35.60 1.18
N GLY A 406 -2.10 -35.89 0.89
CA GLY A 406 -1.29 -36.83 1.66
C GLY A 406 -0.41 -36.11 2.68
N LYS A 407 0.60 -36.82 3.18
CA LYS A 407 1.57 -36.33 4.17
C LYS A 407 2.39 -35.12 3.70
N TYR A 408 2.56 -34.97 2.39
CA TYR A 408 3.30 -33.89 1.75
C TYR A 408 2.42 -33.13 0.74
N GLY A 409 1.17 -32.87 1.12
CA GLY A 409 0.16 -32.27 0.25
C GLY A 409 -0.14 -33.14 -0.96
N ILE A 410 0.00 -32.56 -2.16
CA ILE A 410 -0.15 -33.26 -3.45
C ILE A 410 1.10 -34.00 -3.93
N PHE A 411 2.25 -33.79 -3.29
CA PHE A 411 3.54 -34.33 -3.74
C PHE A 411 3.81 -35.72 -3.18
N THR A 412 4.56 -36.53 -3.93
CA THR A 412 5.11 -37.78 -3.41
C THR A 412 6.26 -37.50 -2.43
N GLU A 413 6.60 -38.49 -1.61
CA GLU A 413 7.74 -38.39 -0.69
C GLU A 413 9.06 -38.06 -1.40
N GLU A 414 9.29 -38.62 -2.58
CA GLU A 414 10.48 -38.36 -3.40
C GLU A 414 10.48 -36.92 -3.95
N GLN A 415 9.34 -36.45 -4.45
CA GLN A 415 9.17 -35.08 -4.93
C GLN A 415 9.38 -34.06 -3.80
N PHE A 416 8.79 -34.29 -2.63
CA PHE A 416 8.91 -33.38 -1.50
C PHE A 416 10.33 -33.34 -0.92
N LYS A 417 10.99 -34.50 -0.80
CA LYS A 417 12.41 -34.56 -0.42
C LYS A 417 13.31 -33.85 -1.44
N PHE A 418 12.96 -33.92 -2.73
CA PHE A 418 13.67 -33.16 -3.76
C PHE A 418 13.48 -31.64 -3.60
N ILE A 419 12.25 -31.14 -3.37
CA ILE A 419 11.96 -29.72 -3.06
C ILE A 419 12.80 -29.25 -1.86
N MET A 420 12.77 -29.99 -0.74
CA MET A 420 13.55 -29.67 0.46
C MET A 420 15.06 -29.63 0.21
N ASN A 421 15.59 -30.56 -0.59
CA ASN A 421 17.00 -30.57 -0.97
C ASN A 421 17.37 -29.40 -1.90
N GLN A 422 16.50 -29.02 -2.83
CA GLN A 422 16.68 -27.83 -3.67
C GLN A 422 16.69 -26.53 -2.86
N LEU A 423 15.82 -26.43 -1.84
CA LEU A 423 15.82 -25.31 -0.91
C LEU A 423 17.14 -25.23 -0.14
N LEU A 424 17.67 -26.38 0.33
CA LEU A 424 18.96 -26.45 1.04
C LEU A 424 20.15 -26.06 0.16
N LEU A 425 20.18 -26.53 -1.08
CA LEU A 425 21.25 -26.20 -2.03
C LEU A 425 21.23 -24.71 -2.41
N THR A 426 20.05 -24.16 -2.69
CA THR A 426 19.90 -22.75 -3.09
C THR A 426 20.16 -21.79 -1.93
N SER A 427 19.64 -22.10 -0.73
CA SER A 427 19.87 -21.30 0.49
C SER A 427 21.35 -21.21 0.91
N ARG A 428 22.16 -22.21 0.51
CA ARG A 428 23.62 -22.24 0.75
C ARG A 428 24.45 -21.65 -0.40
N SER A 429 23.81 -21.14 -1.45
CA SER A 429 24.50 -20.58 -2.62
C SER A 429 25.28 -19.31 -2.25
N PHE A 430 26.47 -19.17 -2.85
CA PHE A 430 27.34 -18.01 -2.69
C PHE A 430 27.00 -16.88 -3.66
N ARG A 431 26.22 -17.16 -4.71
CA ARG A 431 25.89 -16.17 -5.75
C ARG A 431 24.65 -15.38 -5.35
N LYS A 432 24.87 -14.11 -4.95
CA LYS A 432 23.80 -13.11 -4.86
C LYS A 432 23.23 -12.93 -6.27
N ASP A 433 21.98 -13.31 -6.45
CA ASP A 433 21.32 -13.39 -7.74
C ASP A 433 19.81 -13.37 -7.47
N GLU A 434 19.08 -12.40 -8.00
CA GLU A 434 17.63 -12.25 -7.77
C GLU A 434 16.84 -13.47 -8.27
N ARG A 435 17.39 -14.18 -9.26
CA ARG A 435 16.87 -15.48 -9.73
C ARG A 435 16.78 -16.52 -8.61
N ASN A 436 17.73 -16.50 -7.66
CA ASN A 436 17.72 -17.40 -6.50
C ASN A 436 16.65 -16.98 -5.48
N SER A 437 16.32 -15.69 -5.35
CA SER A 437 15.25 -15.20 -4.48
C SER A 437 13.88 -15.71 -4.93
N GLN A 438 13.55 -15.56 -6.22
CA GLN A 438 12.28 -16.05 -6.77
C GLN A 438 12.19 -17.59 -6.72
N TYR A 439 13.30 -18.29 -7.00
CA TYR A 439 13.36 -19.75 -6.84
C TYR A 439 13.08 -20.19 -5.39
N ILE A 440 13.67 -19.51 -4.40
CA ILE A 440 13.39 -19.76 -2.97
C ILE A 440 11.91 -19.50 -2.63
N LYS A 441 11.30 -18.41 -3.13
CA LYS A 441 9.87 -18.10 -2.93
C LYS A 441 8.99 -19.26 -3.39
N LEU A 442 9.15 -19.71 -4.64
CA LEU A 442 8.34 -20.79 -5.22
C LEU A 442 8.49 -22.12 -4.46
N LEU A 443 9.71 -22.45 -4.00
CA LEU A 443 9.93 -23.64 -3.17
C LEU A 443 9.22 -23.56 -1.82
N ILE A 444 9.24 -22.38 -1.19
CA ILE A 444 8.57 -22.13 0.09
C ILE A 444 7.05 -22.21 -0.09
N GLU A 445 6.48 -21.64 -1.15
CA GLU A 445 5.05 -21.76 -1.49
C GLU A 445 4.62 -23.23 -1.62
N MET A 446 5.36 -24.04 -2.38
CA MET A 446 5.10 -25.49 -2.47
C MET A 446 5.16 -26.19 -1.09
N ILE A 447 6.10 -25.82 -0.22
CA ILE A 447 6.26 -26.42 1.11
C ILE A 447 5.11 -26.02 2.05
N ILE A 448 4.77 -24.74 2.13
CA ILE A 448 3.71 -24.24 3.01
C ILE A 448 2.35 -24.74 2.54
N ASN A 449 2.06 -24.75 1.24
CA ASN A 449 0.78 -25.26 0.72
C ASN A 449 0.64 -26.78 0.85
N SER A 450 1.75 -27.50 1.07
CA SER A 450 1.75 -28.94 1.38
C SER A 450 1.46 -29.29 2.85
N MET A 451 1.43 -28.29 3.74
CA MET A 451 1.22 -28.48 5.17
C MET A 451 -0.26 -28.76 5.49
N THR A 452 -0.57 -29.69 6.38
CA THR A 452 -1.95 -30.02 6.79
C THR A 452 -2.04 -30.29 8.28
N SER A 453 -3.12 -29.86 8.95
CA SER A 453 -3.40 -30.13 10.37
C SER A 453 -3.10 -31.58 10.77
N LYS A 454 -3.58 -32.51 9.93
CA LYS A 454 -3.51 -33.95 10.13
C LYS A 454 -2.12 -34.54 10.09
N HIS A 455 -1.27 -34.12 9.15
CA HIS A 455 -0.01 -34.81 8.84
C HIS A 455 1.26 -33.97 9.10
N ALA A 456 1.16 -32.65 9.25
CA ALA A 456 2.34 -31.79 9.36
C ALA A 456 3.22 -32.09 10.59
N LEU A 457 2.59 -32.49 11.70
CA LEU A 457 3.24 -32.82 12.98
C LEU A 457 3.58 -34.32 13.13
N GLU A 458 3.29 -35.15 12.14
CA GLU A 458 3.76 -36.55 12.15
C GLU A 458 5.29 -36.61 12.06
N LYS A 459 5.88 -37.70 12.56
CA LYS A 459 7.30 -38.00 12.35
C LYS A 459 7.61 -38.08 10.85
N ASP A 460 8.70 -37.48 10.40
CA ASP A 460 9.05 -37.29 8.99
C ASP A 460 7.98 -36.47 8.21
N GLY A 461 7.11 -35.72 8.89
CA GLY A 461 6.15 -34.79 8.31
C GLY A 461 6.77 -33.45 7.92
N VAL A 462 5.97 -32.55 7.34
CA VAL A 462 6.45 -31.26 6.82
C VAL A 462 7.18 -30.44 7.89
N MET A 463 6.66 -30.36 9.13
CA MET A 463 7.31 -29.59 10.20
C MET A 463 8.59 -30.25 10.73
N ASP A 464 8.66 -31.58 10.76
CA ASP A 464 9.85 -32.32 11.20
C ASP A 464 11.02 -32.15 10.22
N LEU A 465 10.69 -32.18 8.91
CA LEU A 465 11.65 -31.88 7.83
C LEU A 465 12.10 -30.42 7.84
N LEU A 466 11.21 -29.47 8.13
CA LEU A 466 11.56 -28.05 8.27
C LEU A 466 12.46 -27.77 9.49
N LYS A 467 12.17 -28.38 10.64
CA LYS A 467 13.05 -28.29 11.83
C LYS A 467 14.42 -28.87 11.55
N THR A 468 14.49 -30.00 10.83
CA THR A 468 15.76 -30.61 10.41
C THR A 468 16.54 -29.70 9.46
N PHE A 469 15.87 -29.09 8.49
CA PHE A 469 16.45 -28.12 7.55
C PHE A 469 17.02 -26.90 8.26
N TRP A 470 16.24 -26.26 9.14
CA TRP A 470 16.68 -25.07 9.87
C TRP A 470 17.75 -25.39 10.92
N GLY A 471 17.66 -26.52 11.61
CA GLY A 471 18.71 -27.00 12.51
C GLY A 471 20.07 -27.19 11.82
N ALA A 472 20.06 -27.64 10.55
CA ALA A 472 21.28 -27.77 9.74
C ALA A 472 21.85 -26.41 9.25
N LEU A 473 21.03 -25.36 9.19
CA LEU A 473 21.42 -24.03 8.72
C LEU A 473 21.62 -23.00 9.84
N HIS A 474 21.22 -23.32 11.07
CA HIS A 474 21.25 -22.46 12.26
C HIS A 474 22.58 -21.71 12.44
N THR A 475 23.72 -22.40 12.26
CA THR A 475 25.05 -21.80 12.42
C THR A 475 25.43 -20.80 11.32
N LEU A 476 24.76 -20.82 10.15
CA LEU A 476 24.99 -19.89 9.02
C LEU A 476 24.20 -18.58 9.15
N VAL A 477 23.20 -18.54 10.03
CA VAL A 477 22.38 -17.34 10.33
C VAL A 477 23.07 -16.44 11.37
N HIS A 478 23.91 -17.00 12.24
CA HIS A 478 24.61 -16.29 13.30
C HIS A 478 25.42 -15.07 12.79
N PRO A 479 25.36 -13.87 13.41
CA PRO A 479 25.99 -12.63 12.90
C PRO A 479 27.49 -12.76 12.57
N SER A 480 28.23 -13.49 13.41
CA SER A 480 29.67 -13.74 13.22
C SER A 480 29.99 -14.64 12.02
N ASN A 481 29.01 -15.34 11.45
CA ASN A 481 29.16 -16.25 10.31
C ASN A 481 28.47 -15.70 9.04
N SER A 482 28.64 -14.39 8.82
CA SER A 482 28.11 -13.67 7.65
C SER A 482 28.85 -14.08 6.37
N GLY A 483 28.10 -14.37 5.30
CA GLY A 483 28.64 -14.71 3.98
C GLY A 483 27.62 -14.49 2.86
N GLY A 484 27.94 -14.96 1.64
CA GLY A 484 27.03 -14.84 0.48
C GLY A 484 25.67 -15.52 0.70
N TRP A 485 25.65 -16.60 1.48
CA TRP A 485 24.44 -17.31 1.90
C TRP A 485 23.52 -16.46 2.79
N SER A 486 24.03 -15.53 3.61
CA SER A 486 23.24 -14.80 4.61
C SER A 486 22.14 -13.93 3.98
N VAL A 487 22.36 -13.46 2.74
CA VAL A 487 21.34 -12.75 1.95
C VAL A 487 20.20 -13.69 1.55
N LEU A 488 20.50 -14.91 1.11
CA LEU A 488 19.48 -15.88 0.70
C LEU A 488 18.77 -16.51 1.90
N LEU A 489 19.47 -16.73 3.03
CA LEU A 489 18.87 -17.18 4.28
C LEU A 489 17.89 -16.14 4.87
N SER A 490 18.26 -14.85 4.90
CA SER A 490 17.34 -13.79 5.34
C SER A 490 16.10 -13.67 4.43
N GLN A 491 16.25 -13.87 3.13
CA GLN A 491 15.13 -13.94 2.19
C GLN A 491 14.26 -15.17 2.45
N ALA A 492 14.86 -16.34 2.68
CA ALA A 492 14.14 -17.59 2.98
C ALA A 492 13.34 -17.49 4.28
N VAL A 493 13.89 -16.89 5.35
CA VAL A 493 13.16 -16.66 6.60
C VAL A 493 12.01 -15.66 6.39
N LYS A 494 12.24 -14.49 5.77
CA LYS A 494 11.16 -13.53 5.43
C LYS A 494 10.04 -14.22 4.64
N ARG A 495 10.37 -14.86 3.52
CA ARG A 495 9.39 -15.47 2.61
C ARG A 495 8.64 -16.64 3.27
N MET A 496 9.30 -17.43 4.11
CA MET A 496 8.64 -18.52 4.86
C MET A 496 7.58 -17.98 5.83
N VAL A 497 7.88 -16.90 6.55
CA VAL A 497 6.90 -16.24 7.42
C VAL A 497 5.77 -15.58 6.62
N VAL A 498 6.08 -14.85 5.55
CA VAL A 498 5.09 -14.16 4.69
C VAL A 498 4.09 -15.15 4.08
N VAL A 499 4.56 -16.24 3.47
CA VAL A 499 3.68 -17.23 2.82
C VAL A 499 2.83 -17.98 3.85
N TYR A 500 3.39 -18.30 5.02
CA TYR A 500 2.64 -18.92 6.12
C TYR A 500 1.54 -17.98 6.68
N HIS A 501 1.87 -16.69 6.83
CA HIS A 501 0.93 -15.67 7.27
C HIS A 501 -0.23 -15.47 6.29
N ILE A 502 0.07 -15.37 4.99
CA ILE A 502 -0.97 -15.18 3.97
C ILE A 502 -1.90 -16.38 3.94
N ARG A 503 -1.37 -17.61 3.98
CA ARG A 503 -2.21 -18.80 4.08
C ARG A 503 -3.11 -18.79 5.33
N LEU A 504 -2.61 -18.32 6.49
CA LEU A 504 -3.44 -18.14 7.68
C LEU A 504 -4.55 -17.09 7.50
N LEU A 505 -4.29 -15.99 6.79
CA LEU A 505 -5.33 -14.98 6.48
C LEU A 505 -6.38 -15.52 5.50
N GLU A 506 -5.97 -16.32 4.52
CA GLU A 506 -6.85 -16.94 3.53
C GLU A 506 -7.75 -18.02 4.17
N GLU A 507 -7.22 -18.77 5.14
CA GLU A 507 -7.95 -19.76 5.94
C GLU A 507 -8.85 -19.15 7.03
N ASN A 508 -8.67 -17.87 7.37
CA ASN A 508 -9.45 -17.19 8.40
C ASN A 508 -10.89 -16.90 7.91
N GLU A 509 -11.86 -17.08 8.82
CA GLU A 509 -13.26 -16.69 8.57
C GLU A 509 -13.43 -15.18 8.61
N ASP A 510 -12.60 -14.47 9.39
CA ASP A 510 -12.68 -13.02 9.55
C ASP A 510 -11.91 -12.30 8.44
N LYS A 511 -12.66 -11.59 7.58
CA LYS A 511 -12.13 -10.90 6.40
C LYS A 511 -11.78 -9.43 6.65
N SER A 512 -12.08 -8.85 7.83
CA SER A 512 -11.84 -7.42 8.11
C SER A 512 -10.36 -7.02 8.25
N LEU A 513 -9.46 -7.99 8.26
CA LEU A 513 -7.99 -7.80 8.28
C LEU A 513 -7.32 -8.47 7.08
N ARG A 514 -8.08 -8.81 6.03
CA ARG A 514 -7.62 -9.52 4.83
C ARG A 514 -7.74 -8.63 3.61
N TYR A 515 -6.73 -8.66 2.74
CA TYR A 515 -6.78 -7.95 1.46
C TYR A 515 -7.84 -8.55 0.53
N SER A 516 -8.56 -7.67 -0.17
CA SER A 516 -9.67 -8.02 -1.07
C SER A 516 -9.31 -8.95 -2.23
N TYR A 517 -8.02 -9.03 -2.59
CA TYR A 517 -7.50 -9.85 -3.69
C TYR A 517 -7.00 -11.25 -3.27
N LEU A 518 -6.93 -11.56 -1.97
CA LEU A 518 -6.46 -12.86 -1.47
C LEU A 518 -7.52 -13.95 -1.64
N ASP A 519 -7.11 -15.21 -1.77
CA ASP A 519 -8.01 -16.32 -2.07
C ASP A 519 -8.76 -16.85 -0.83
N ASP A 520 -9.96 -17.42 -1.02
CA ASP A 520 -10.85 -17.79 0.11
C ASP A 520 -10.74 -19.27 0.51
N TYR A 521 -9.90 -19.53 1.52
CA TYR A 521 -9.64 -20.86 2.08
C TYR A 521 -10.39 -21.13 3.40
N SER A 522 -11.24 -20.21 3.85
CA SER A 522 -12.08 -20.33 5.06
C SER A 522 -12.91 -21.61 5.14
N LYS A 523 -13.33 -22.15 3.98
CA LYS A 523 -14.11 -23.40 3.85
C LYS A 523 -13.27 -24.68 3.73
N LEU A 524 -11.94 -24.60 3.83
CA LEU A 524 -11.09 -25.80 3.88
C LEU A 524 -11.49 -26.71 5.05
N PRO A 525 -11.38 -28.05 4.90
CA PRO A 525 -11.58 -28.97 6.01
C PRO A 525 -10.58 -28.73 7.15
N GLU A 526 -11.00 -28.89 8.40
CA GLU A 526 -10.15 -28.73 9.59
C GLU A 526 -8.93 -29.69 9.63
N ASP A 527 -9.02 -30.86 8.96
CA ASP A 527 -7.90 -31.78 8.73
C ASP A 527 -6.77 -31.17 7.86
N VAL A 528 -7.09 -30.11 7.08
CA VAL A 528 -6.22 -29.48 6.06
C VAL A 528 -5.70 -28.12 6.52
N LYS A 529 -6.52 -27.32 7.22
CA LYS A 529 -6.15 -26.00 7.78
C LYS A 529 -4.89 -26.05 8.64
N LEU A 530 -4.28 -24.90 8.89
CA LEU A 530 -3.16 -24.73 9.80
C LEU A 530 -3.69 -24.66 11.24
N SER A 531 -3.38 -25.67 12.06
CA SER A 531 -3.82 -25.70 13.45
C SER A 531 -2.97 -24.79 14.36
N PRO A 532 -3.50 -24.32 15.50
CA PRO A 532 -2.74 -23.51 16.46
C PRO A 532 -1.44 -24.18 16.93
N GLN A 533 -1.43 -25.52 17.07
CA GLN A 533 -0.24 -26.28 17.46
C GLN A 533 0.84 -26.30 16.37
N ILE A 534 0.45 -26.26 15.08
CA ILE A 534 1.39 -26.09 13.97
C ILE A 534 1.97 -24.67 14.00
N THR A 535 1.10 -23.67 14.16
CA THR A 535 1.47 -22.25 14.25
C THR A 535 2.48 -22.02 15.37
N GLU A 536 2.24 -22.61 16.54
CA GLU A 536 3.15 -22.50 17.67
C GLU A 536 4.53 -23.12 17.38
N GLN A 537 4.57 -24.35 16.84
CA GLN A 537 5.83 -25.01 16.48
C GLN A 537 6.56 -24.36 15.31
N PHE A 538 5.84 -23.62 14.45
CA PHE A 538 6.40 -22.82 13.37
C PHE A 538 7.10 -21.57 13.91
N ILE A 539 6.48 -20.87 14.87
CA ILE A 539 7.11 -19.76 15.59
C ILE A 539 8.37 -20.24 16.32
N ASP A 540 8.28 -21.30 17.14
CA ASP A 540 9.41 -21.82 17.93
C ASP A 540 10.62 -22.26 17.09
N MET A 541 10.37 -22.68 15.85
CA MET A 541 11.40 -23.09 14.90
C MET A 541 12.17 -21.90 14.31
N LEU A 542 11.50 -20.76 14.10
CA LEU A 542 12.07 -19.60 13.41
C LEU A 542 12.59 -18.52 14.37
N LEU A 543 12.01 -18.40 15.56
CA LEU A 543 12.34 -17.35 16.53
C LEU A 543 13.85 -17.30 16.90
N PRO A 544 14.55 -18.43 17.15
CA PRO A 544 16.01 -18.42 17.37
C PRO A 544 16.81 -17.93 16.16
N LEU A 545 16.33 -18.17 14.93
CA LEU A 545 16.98 -17.68 13.71
C LEU A 545 16.77 -16.17 13.53
N ILE A 546 15.59 -15.68 13.89
CA ILE A 546 15.26 -14.25 13.86
C ILE A 546 16.14 -13.51 14.87
N HIS A 547 16.29 -13.99 16.10
CA HIS A 547 17.21 -13.43 17.12
C HIS A 547 18.66 -13.30 16.65
N PHE A 548 19.17 -14.29 15.93
CA PHE A 548 20.49 -14.16 15.30
C PHE A 548 20.47 -13.20 14.10
N GLY A 549 19.40 -13.20 13.31
CA GLY A 549 19.25 -12.38 12.11
C GLY A 549 19.12 -10.87 12.36
N VAL A 550 18.36 -10.46 13.38
CA VAL A 550 18.21 -9.05 13.81
C VAL A 550 19.52 -8.45 14.32
N GLN A 551 20.46 -9.28 14.77
CA GLN A 551 21.80 -8.87 15.15
C GLN A 551 22.77 -8.82 13.94
N SER A 552 22.29 -8.96 12.70
CA SER A 552 23.14 -8.92 11.50
C SER A 552 23.82 -7.56 11.29
N LYS A 553 25.08 -7.63 10.84
CA LYS A 553 25.89 -6.47 10.44
C LYS A 553 25.35 -5.75 9.21
N SER A 554 24.55 -6.43 8.38
CA SER A 554 23.94 -5.86 7.18
C SER A 554 22.55 -5.33 7.48
N VAL A 555 22.33 -4.03 7.29
CA VAL A 555 21.04 -3.35 7.53
C VAL A 555 19.91 -3.97 6.69
N SER A 556 20.15 -4.29 5.42
CA SER A 556 19.14 -4.89 4.55
C SER A 556 18.78 -6.34 4.92
N GLN A 557 19.74 -7.12 5.44
CA GLN A 557 19.43 -8.42 6.04
C GLN A 557 18.60 -8.23 7.32
N ARG A 558 18.95 -7.23 8.14
CA ARG A 558 18.26 -6.90 9.38
C ARG A 558 16.79 -6.55 9.14
N LYS A 559 16.49 -5.64 8.19
CA LYS A 559 15.10 -5.26 7.79
C LYS A 559 14.26 -6.52 7.51
N ARG A 560 14.80 -7.52 6.81
CA ARG A 560 14.10 -8.78 6.50
C ARG A 560 13.76 -9.63 7.73
N TYR A 561 14.65 -9.70 8.73
CA TYR A 561 14.37 -10.42 9.98
C TYR A 561 13.41 -9.64 10.89
N ILE A 562 13.48 -8.31 10.90
CA ILE A 562 12.53 -7.44 11.60
C ILE A 562 11.12 -7.56 10.99
N THR A 563 10.99 -7.56 9.65
CA THR A 563 9.70 -7.84 8.98
C THR A 563 9.17 -9.25 9.31
N ALA A 564 10.05 -10.25 9.43
CA ALA A 564 9.64 -11.58 9.87
C ALA A 564 9.12 -11.56 11.32
N LEU A 565 9.78 -10.82 12.22
CA LEU A 565 9.35 -10.63 13.60
C LEU A 565 7.99 -9.92 13.68
N GLU A 566 7.79 -8.85 12.91
CA GLU A 566 6.53 -8.08 12.84
C GLU A 566 5.34 -8.96 12.41
N ILE A 567 5.54 -9.83 11.41
CA ILE A 567 4.50 -10.73 10.93
C ILE A 567 4.24 -11.87 11.92
N LEU A 568 5.27 -12.41 12.58
CA LEU A 568 5.05 -13.38 13.67
C LEU A 568 4.32 -12.73 14.86
N ALA A 569 4.58 -11.45 15.14
CA ALA A 569 3.85 -10.68 16.15
C ALA A 569 2.40 -10.42 15.76
N PHE A 570 2.08 -10.28 14.46
CA PHE A 570 0.68 -10.28 14.00
C PHE A 570 -0.01 -11.63 14.31
N ILE A 571 0.67 -12.75 14.05
CA ILE A 571 0.11 -14.10 14.22
C ILE A 571 -0.07 -14.46 15.70
N ASN A 572 0.90 -14.17 16.56
CA ASN A 572 0.84 -14.45 18.00
C ASN A 572 1.62 -13.39 18.79
N PRO A 573 1.01 -12.21 19.04
CA PRO A 573 1.72 -11.09 19.65
C PRO A 573 2.21 -11.41 21.05
N LYS A 574 1.42 -12.14 21.85
CA LYS A 574 1.78 -12.50 23.23
C LYS A 574 3.08 -13.31 23.29
N LYS A 575 3.21 -14.34 22.44
CA LYS A 575 4.40 -15.22 22.45
C LYS A 575 5.67 -14.50 21.98
N ILE A 576 5.55 -13.59 21.02
CA ILE A 576 6.69 -12.79 20.54
C ILE A 576 7.10 -11.71 21.55
N LEU A 577 6.14 -11.04 22.20
CA LEU A 577 6.44 -10.03 23.21
C LEU A 577 7.07 -10.65 24.48
N ASP A 578 6.57 -11.79 24.97
CA ASP A 578 7.17 -12.52 26.10
C ASP A 578 8.67 -12.84 25.88
N ASP A 579 9.02 -13.18 24.65
CA ASP A 579 10.33 -13.68 24.24
C ASP A 579 11.36 -12.55 24.00
N VAL A 580 10.94 -11.44 23.37
CA VAL A 580 11.83 -10.32 23.01
C VAL A 580 11.99 -9.30 24.17
N LEU A 581 10.98 -9.13 25.04
CA LEU A 581 10.94 -8.03 26.01
C LEU A 581 12.10 -8.03 27.03
N LEU A 582 12.59 -9.20 27.44
CA LEU A 582 13.76 -9.29 28.32
C LEU A 582 15.03 -8.74 27.66
N ASP A 583 15.30 -9.12 26.42
CA ASP A 583 16.49 -8.70 25.69
C ASP A 583 16.44 -7.20 25.33
N ILE A 584 15.24 -6.64 25.16
CA ILE A 584 15.00 -5.18 25.06
C ILE A 584 15.49 -4.47 26.35
N TYR A 585 14.99 -4.86 27.52
CA TYR A 585 15.38 -4.22 28.78
C TYR A 585 16.87 -4.42 29.12
N ASN A 586 17.39 -5.64 28.94
CA ASN A 586 18.81 -5.95 29.13
C ASN A 586 19.72 -5.10 28.23
N SER A 587 19.28 -4.79 27.00
CA SER A 587 20.05 -3.97 26.06
C SER A 587 20.18 -2.53 26.52
N PHE A 588 19.15 -1.94 27.14
CA PHE A 588 19.19 -0.57 27.68
C PHE A 588 20.12 -0.42 28.88
N GLU A 589 20.24 -1.44 29.74
CA GLU A 589 21.23 -1.44 30.83
C GLU A 589 22.66 -1.61 30.32
N SER A 590 22.84 -2.18 29.11
CA SER A 590 24.15 -2.48 28.52
C SER A 590 24.82 -1.29 27.81
N VAL A 591 25.27 -0.31 28.60
CA VAL A 591 25.94 0.94 28.15
C VAL A 591 27.06 0.73 27.10
N ASN A 592 27.67 -0.46 27.05
CA ASN A 592 28.81 -0.78 26.20
C ASN A 592 28.46 -1.27 24.77
N SER A 593 27.19 -1.33 24.36
CA SER A 593 26.80 -1.89 23.04
C SER A 593 25.81 -1.02 22.26
N THR A 594 26.34 0.03 21.61
CA THR A 594 25.58 0.95 20.74
C THR A 594 24.80 0.23 19.65
N HIS A 595 25.41 -0.75 18.97
CA HIS A 595 24.78 -1.52 17.91
C HIS A 595 23.50 -2.27 18.37
N ARG A 596 23.46 -2.79 19.60
CA ARG A 596 22.29 -3.50 20.14
C ARG A 596 21.09 -2.58 20.36
N ILE A 597 21.33 -1.37 20.86
CA ILE A 597 20.28 -0.37 21.09
C ILE A 597 19.58 -0.03 19.76
N ASN A 598 20.34 0.08 18.67
CA ASN A 598 19.77 0.33 17.34
C ASN A 598 18.96 -0.86 16.80
N VAL A 599 19.29 -2.11 17.18
CA VAL A 599 18.44 -3.29 16.87
C VAL A 599 17.12 -3.20 17.66
N VAL A 600 17.23 -3.01 18.97
CA VAL A 600 16.08 -2.94 19.90
C VAL A 600 15.11 -1.81 19.57
N LEU A 601 15.61 -0.67 19.10
CA LEU A 601 14.76 0.43 18.61
C LEU A 601 13.90 -0.01 17.43
N HIS A 602 14.47 -0.67 16.41
CA HIS A 602 13.70 -1.18 15.29
C HIS A 602 12.69 -2.27 15.69
N GLU A 603 13.05 -3.15 16.64
CA GLU A 603 12.15 -4.18 17.17
C GLU A 603 10.97 -3.53 17.89
N LEU A 604 11.22 -2.55 18.77
CA LEU A 604 10.18 -1.79 19.45
C LEU A 604 9.26 -1.04 18.47
N THR A 605 9.80 -0.41 17.43
CA THR A 605 9.05 0.29 16.39
C THR A 605 8.00 -0.61 15.72
N VAL A 606 8.32 -1.87 15.41
CA VAL A 606 7.34 -2.79 14.80
C VAL A 606 6.43 -3.49 15.81
N LEU A 607 6.89 -3.66 17.05
CA LEU A 607 6.14 -4.35 18.11
C LEU A 607 5.13 -3.45 18.85
N VAL A 608 5.35 -2.13 18.89
CA VAL A 608 4.57 -1.18 19.70
C VAL A 608 3.06 -1.25 19.44
N ARG A 609 2.64 -1.48 18.19
CA ARG A 609 1.21 -1.57 17.84
C ARG A 609 0.49 -2.71 18.56
N TYR A 610 1.17 -3.83 18.78
CA TYR A 610 0.65 -4.97 19.52
C TYR A 610 0.78 -4.75 21.03
N MET A 611 1.88 -4.12 21.48
CA MET A 611 2.06 -3.75 22.89
C MET A 611 0.96 -2.81 23.39
N ALA A 612 0.54 -1.83 22.58
CA ALA A 612 -0.46 -0.84 22.96
C ALA A 612 -1.85 -1.45 23.21
N GLN A 613 -2.22 -2.48 22.44
CA GLN A 613 -3.51 -3.15 22.56
C GLN A 613 -3.54 -4.16 23.72
N LEU A 614 -2.46 -4.91 23.93
CA LEU A 614 -2.44 -6.01 24.89
C LEU A 614 -2.28 -5.51 26.33
N PRO A 615 -3.14 -5.94 27.27
CA PRO A 615 -2.92 -5.74 28.70
C PRO A 615 -1.54 -6.24 29.14
N VAL A 616 -1.02 -5.67 30.22
CA VAL A 616 0.37 -5.83 30.70
C VAL A 616 1.37 -5.10 29.81
N TYR A 617 1.48 -5.45 28.52
CA TYR A 617 2.51 -4.89 27.63
C TYR A 617 2.36 -3.38 27.42
N ARG A 618 1.13 -2.87 27.35
CA ARG A 618 0.84 -1.43 27.27
C ARG A 618 1.40 -0.61 28.43
N VAL A 619 1.49 -1.19 29.63
CA VAL A 619 2.05 -0.54 30.83
C VAL A 619 3.55 -0.30 30.68
N HIS A 620 4.26 -1.09 29.87
CA HIS A 620 5.69 -0.89 29.59
C HIS A 620 5.97 0.34 28.70
N ILE A 621 5.02 0.80 27.88
CA ILE A 621 5.28 1.81 26.85
C ILE A 621 5.78 3.15 27.45
N PRO A 622 5.13 3.76 28.47
CA PRO A 622 5.64 5.02 29.05
C PRO A 622 7.01 4.87 29.70
N ARG A 623 7.29 3.72 30.33
CA ARG A 623 8.61 3.42 30.90
C ARG A 623 9.69 3.33 29.82
N LEU A 624 9.39 2.70 28.68
CA LEU A 624 10.30 2.57 27.53
C LEU A 624 10.54 3.93 26.85
N LEU A 625 9.51 4.76 26.68
CA LEU A 625 9.63 6.14 26.20
C LEU A 625 10.62 6.95 27.06
N SER A 626 10.42 7.01 28.37
CA SER A 626 11.30 7.78 29.27
C SER A 626 12.74 7.26 29.30
N MET A 627 12.95 5.94 29.17
CA MET A 627 14.29 5.35 29.03
C MET A 627 14.98 5.71 27.69
N LEU A 628 14.21 6.01 26.65
CA LEU A 628 14.69 6.28 25.30
C LEU A 628 14.84 7.76 24.95
N VAL A 629 14.18 8.70 25.64
CA VAL A 629 14.38 10.17 25.43
C VAL A 629 15.87 10.60 25.45
N PRO A 630 16.75 10.06 26.32
CA PRO A 630 18.19 10.33 26.26
C PRO A 630 18.90 9.82 24.99
N GLY A 631 18.22 9.03 24.15
CA GLY A 631 18.69 8.58 22.83
C GLY A 631 18.67 9.65 21.74
N ILE A 632 17.95 10.76 21.97
CA ILE A 632 18.06 12.00 21.17
C ILE A 632 19.36 12.69 21.57
N ASP A 633 20.38 12.56 20.71
CA ASP A 633 21.77 12.96 20.96
C ASP A 633 22.43 13.45 19.65
N SER A 634 22.89 14.70 19.64
CA SER A 634 23.60 15.31 18.50
C SER A 634 24.90 14.60 18.12
N ASN A 635 25.47 13.76 19.01
CA ASN A 635 26.64 12.95 18.71
C ASN A 635 26.31 11.65 17.94
N ASP A 636 25.04 11.24 17.90
CA ASP A 636 24.57 10.02 17.23
C ASP A 636 23.24 10.30 16.49
N PRO A 637 23.31 10.90 15.28
CA PRO A 637 22.13 11.25 14.50
C PRO A 637 21.37 10.01 14.00
N GLU A 638 22.05 8.87 13.80
CA GLU A 638 21.39 7.60 13.46
C GLU A 638 20.51 7.13 14.61
N LYS A 639 21.06 7.02 15.83
CA LYS A 639 20.29 6.65 17.02
C LYS A 639 19.17 7.65 17.32
N THR A 640 19.38 8.94 17.05
CA THR A 640 18.34 9.96 17.15
C THR A 640 17.18 9.67 16.21
N ILE A 641 17.43 9.38 14.92
CA ILE A 641 16.39 9.01 13.95
C ILE A 641 15.61 7.77 14.44
N LEU A 642 16.30 6.71 14.89
CA LEU A 642 15.65 5.49 15.38
C LEU A 642 14.82 5.71 16.65
N THR A 643 15.27 6.60 17.53
CA THR A 643 14.53 7.00 18.74
C THR A 643 13.26 7.76 18.38
N LEU A 644 13.37 8.68 17.41
CA LEU A 644 12.23 9.44 16.90
C LEU A 644 11.24 8.54 16.14
N GLU A 645 11.71 7.57 15.36
CA GLU A 645 10.90 6.58 14.65
C GLU A 645 10.04 5.77 15.64
N PHE A 646 10.63 5.29 16.74
CA PHE A 646 9.89 4.63 17.81
C PHE A 646 8.83 5.57 18.44
N ILE A 647 9.19 6.81 18.80
CA ILE A 647 8.25 7.77 19.41
C ILE A 647 7.09 8.09 18.46
N LYS A 648 7.38 8.26 17.16
CA LYS A 648 6.37 8.45 16.10
C LYS A 648 5.42 7.25 16.00
N SER A 649 5.94 6.03 16.05
CA SER A 649 5.14 4.80 16.04
C SER A 649 4.32 4.60 17.33
N VAL A 650 4.80 5.07 18.49
CA VAL A 650 3.99 5.12 19.72
C VAL A 650 2.83 6.11 19.55
N ALA A 651 3.11 7.34 19.09
CA ALA A 651 2.10 8.38 18.90
C ALA A 651 1.01 7.98 17.89
N ALA A 652 1.34 7.16 16.89
CA ALA A 652 0.38 6.64 15.92
C ALA A 652 -0.65 5.64 16.50
N VAL A 653 -0.42 5.07 17.70
CA VAL A 653 -1.27 4.01 18.28
C VAL A 653 -1.61 4.20 19.77
N VAL A 654 -0.96 5.10 20.48
CA VAL A 654 -1.20 5.39 21.91
C VAL A 654 -1.76 6.80 22.06
N PRO A 655 -2.95 6.98 22.66
CA PRO A 655 -3.46 8.29 23.00
C PRO A 655 -2.71 8.81 24.24
N ILE A 656 -1.95 9.90 24.06
CA ILE A 656 -1.10 10.46 25.10
C ILE A 656 -1.95 11.39 25.98
N SER A 657 -2.55 10.78 27.00
CA SER A 657 -3.41 11.43 27.99
C SER A 657 -3.14 10.86 29.38
N ASP A 658 -3.20 11.70 30.41
CA ASP A 658 -3.16 11.22 31.80
C ASP A 658 -4.51 10.59 32.18
N LEU A 659 -4.51 9.27 32.40
CA LEU A 659 -5.70 8.52 32.82
C LEU A 659 -5.92 8.56 34.35
N SER A 660 -4.99 9.16 35.10
CA SER A 660 -5.08 9.32 36.55
C SER A 660 -5.83 10.56 37.01
N GLN A 661 -6.24 11.44 36.08
CA GLN A 661 -6.94 12.70 36.35
C GLN A 661 -6.17 13.60 37.34
N GLY A 662 -4.84 13.68 37.19
CA GLY A 662 -3.95 14.44 38.06
C GLY A 662 -3.75 13.85 39.47
N GLN A 663 -4.24 12.65 39.76
CA GLN A 663 -4.00 11.92 41.02
C GLN A 663 -2.88 10.87 40.92
N GLY A 664 -2.16 10.86 39.80
CA GLY A 664 -1.10 9.91 39.51
C GLY A 664 0.11 10.00 40.44
N ASP A 665 0.84 8.90 40.50
CA ASP A 665 2.03 8.70 41.33
C ASP A 665 3.35 8.89 40.56
N GLY A 666 3.28 9.35 39.31
CA GLY A 666 4.44 9.46 38.42
C GLY A 666 4.94 8.12 37.86
N GLY A 667 4.13 7.06 37.93
CA GLY A 667 4.49 5.75 37.39
C GLY A 667 5.07 4.76 38.40
N LEU A 668 4.98 5.01 39.72
CA LEU A 668 5.59 4.14 40.74
C LEU A 668 4.95 2.75 40.79
N VAL A 669 3.62 2.65 40.80
CA VAL A 669 2.88 1.38 40.71
C VAL A 669 3.16 0.69 39.38
N ALA A 670 3.25 1.43 38.28
CA ALA A 670 3.62 0.90 36.97
C ALA A 670 5.04 0.29 36.93
N ILE A 671 6.01 0.94 37.61
CA ILE A 671 7.39 0.43 37.71
C ILE A 671 7.41 -0.88 38.49
N ASP A 672 6.67 -1.00 39.59
CA ASP A 672 6.60 -2.27 40.34
C ASP A 672 5.94 -3.36 39.51
N PHE A 673 4.75 -3.11 38.93
CA PHE A 673 4.02 -4.05 38.08
C PHE A 673 4.86 -4.55 36.89
N THR A 674 5.50 -3.64 36.14
CA THR A 674 6.37 -4.01 35.02
C THR A 674 7.62 -4.78 35.48
N THR A 675 8.11 -4.53 36.70
CA THR A 675 9.25 -5.27 37.27
C THR A 675 8.85 -6.68 37.74
N GLN A 676 7.62 -6.86 38.26
CA GLN A 676 7.05 -8.18 38.54
C GLN A 676 6.86 -8.99 37.26
N HIS A 677 6.41 -8.36 36.17
CA HIS A 677 6.28 -9.02 34.86
C HIS A 677 7.65 -9.45 34.30
N LEU A 678 8.67 -8.58 34.33
CA LEU A 678 10.03 -8.95 33.92
C LEU A 678 10.61 -10.09 34.78
N ALA A 679 10.33 -10.09 36.09
CA ALA A 679 10.72 -11.18 36.99
C ALA A 679 10.06 -12.52 36.64
N TYR A 680 8.81 -12.51 36.17
CA TYR A 680 8.13 -13.69 35.64
C TYR A 680 8.79 -14.19 34.35
N LEU A 681 9.04 -13.30 33.38
CA LEU A 681 9.67 -13.66 32.11
C LEU A 681 11.08 -14.22 32.34
N GLU A 682 11.89 -13.62 33.23
CA GLU A 682 13.21 -14.14 33.60
C GLU A 682 13.14 -15.58 34.11
N ALA A 683 12.16 -15.88 34.98
CA ALA A 683 11.98 -17.23 35.52
C ALA A 683 11.53 -18.23 34.43
N LYS A 684 10.64 -17.81 33.52
CA LYS A 684 10.11 -18.60 32.40
C LYS A 684 11.20 -19.02 31.41
N TYR A 685 12.06 -18.09 30.99
CA TYR A 685 13.05 -18.33 29.94
C TYR A 685 14.43 -18.76 30.46
N TYR A 686 14.85 -18.34 31.66
CA TYR A 686 16.20 -18.62 32.17
C TYR A 686 16.21 -19.52 33.41
N LYS A 687 16.41 -20.84 33.19
CA LYS A 687 16.46 -21.92 34.20
C LYS A 687 17.56 -21.84 35.29
N ASN A 688 18.25 -20.71 35.41
CA ASN A 688 19.23 -20.43 36.46
C ASN A 688 19.10 -18.99 37.00
N ALA A 689 18.03 -18.26 36.66
CA ALA A 689 17.84 -16.90 37.12
C ALA A 689 17.61 -16.84 38.64
N PRO A 690 18.16 -15.84 39.37
CA PRO A 690 17.94 -15.69 40.80
C PRO A 690 16.46 -15.63 41.20
N ARG A 691 15.60 -15.17 40.28
CA ARG A 691 14.16 -15.00 40.50
C ARG A 691 13.34 -16.29 40.33
N GLN A 692 13.89 -17.34 39.72
CA GLN A 692 13.21 -18.64 39.62
C GLN A 692 12.94 -19.28 40.99
N LEU A 693 13.78 -18.97 41.99
CA LEU A 693 13.62 -19.39 43.39
C LEU A 693 12.30 -18.94 44.04
N TYR A 694 11.62 -17.92 43.51
CA TYR A 694 10.32 -17.44 44.01
C TYR A 694 9.11 -18.14 43.35
N TYR A 695 9.29 -18.70 42.16
CA TYR A 695 8.20 -19.38 41.41
C TYR A 695 8.24 -20.91 41.54
N GLY A 696 9.39 -21.51 41.87
CA GLY A 696 9.53 -22.97 42.03
C GLY A 696 9.76 -23.70 40.69
N GLU A 697 9.36 -24.97 40.63
CA GLU A 697 9.47 -25.79 39.41
C GLU A 697 8.30 -25.59 38.43
N ASP A 698 7.09 -25.32 38.94
CA ASP A 698 5.86 -25.14 38.15
C ASP A 698 5.57 -23.66 37.88
N ILE A 699 6.22 -23.10 36.84
CA ILE A 699 5.99 -21.72 36.39
C ILE A 699 4.75 -21.68 35.48
N PRO A 700 3.77 -20.79 35.70
CA PRO A 700 2.61 -20.65 34.82
C PRO A 700 2.97 -20.29 33.37
N ASP A 701 2.28 -20.89 32.40
CA ASP A 701 2.48 -20.62 30.96
C ASP A 701 2.25 -19.13 30.59
N GLN A 702 1.46 -18.41 31.39
CA GLN A 702 1.13 -17.00 31.21
C GLN A 702 1.29 -16.22 32.53
N PHE A 703 1.70 -14.95 32.44
CA PHE A 703 1.73 -14.05 33.59
C PHE A 703 0.33 -13.94 34.22
N ILE A 704 0.23 -14.19 35.52
CA ILE A 704 -1.02 -14.11 36.28
C ILE A 704 -1.07 -12.74 36.96
N PHE A 705 -2.10 -11.96 36.64
CA PHE A 705 -2.35 -10.64 37.20
C PHE A 705 -3.86 -10.41 37.40
N ASP A 706 -4.20 -9.46 38.25
CA ASP A 706 -5.57 -8.96 38.40
C ASP A 706 -5.80 -7.84 37.37
N PRO A 707 -6.84 -7.91 36.50
CA PRO A 707 -7.15 -6.84 35.56
C PRO A 707 -7.32 -5.45 36.20
N ASP A 708 -7.85 -5.37 37.42
CA ASP A 708 -8.01 -4.07 38.09
C ASP A 708 -6.65 -3.46 38.48
N ILE A 709 -5.69 -4.30 38.90
CA ILE A 709 -4.30 -3.87 39.19
C ILE A 709 -3.57 -3.44 37.90
N GLU A 710 -3.82 -4.11 36.77
CA GLU A 710 -3.25 -3.70 35.48
C GLU A 710 -3.78 -2.34 35.02
N LEU A 711 -5.07 -2.07 35.26
CA LEU A 711 -5.68 -0.76 34.98
C LEU A 711 -5.15 0.33 35.92
N GLU A 712 -4.92 0.05 37.20
CA GLU A 712 -4.25 0.97 38.11
C GLU A 712 -2.80 1.24 37.69
N ALA A 713 -2.06 0.21 37.28
CA ALA A 713 -0.71 0.33 36.74
C ALA A 713 -0.68 1.12 35.41
N LEU A 714 -1.68 0.99 34.55
CA LEU A 714 -1.81 1.81 33.33
C LEU A 714 -2.09 3.29 33.64
N LYS A 715 -2.97 3.57 34.62
CA LYS A 715 -3.21 4.95 35.08
C LYS A 715 -1.93 5.57 35.66
N SER A 716 -1.25 4.82 36.53
CA SER A 716 0.06 5.16 37.07
C SER A 716 1.06 5.49 35.95
N SER A 717 1.24 4.62 34.94
CA SER A 717 2.18 4.86 33.84
C SER A 717 1.82 6.08 33.00
N SER A 718 0.54 6.28 32.69
CA SER A 718 0.07 7.44 31.91
C SER A 718 0.32 8.79 32.59
N SER A 719 0.40 8.85 33.92
CA SER A 719 0.65 10.10 34.66
C SER A 719 2.04 10.71 34.40
N SER A 720 2.99 9.93 33.88
CA SER A 720 4.33 10.38 33.48
C SER A 720 4.39 11.09 32.12
N PHE A 721 3.31 11.08 31.32
CA PHE A 721 3.33 11.66 29.98
C PHE A 721 3.65 13.16 29.97
N GLY A 722 3.15 13.93 30.94
CA GLY A 722 3.44 15.36 31.04
C GLY A 722 4.92 15.67 31.28
N GLU A 723 5.64 14.80 32.00
CA GLU A 723 7.10 14.92 32.15
C GLU A 723 7.82 14.50 30.86
N PHE A 724 7.43 13.36 30.27
CA PHE A 724 7.97 12.86 29.01
C PHE A 724 7.91 13.91 27.88
N ILE A 725 6.77 14.58 27.71
CA ILE A 725 6.57 15.61 26.67
C ILE A 725 7.58 16.76 26.82
N ASN A 726 7.77 17.25 28.05
CA ASN A 726 8.73 18.32 28.32
C ASN A 726 10.18 17.86 28.08
N GLN A 727 10.56 16.69 28.59
CA GLN A 727 11.90 16.14 28.38
C GLN A 727 12.19 15.88 26.89
N PHE A 728 11.21 15.37 26.13
CA PHE A 728 11.29 15.14 24.69
C PHE A 728 11.46 16.45 23.92
N ALA A 729 10.60 17.45 24.20
CA ALA A 729 10.64 18.76 23.56
C ALA A 729 11.99 19.46 23.81
N GLU A 730 12.43 19.53 25.07
CA GLU A 730 13.74 20.07 25.43
C GLU A 730 14.91 19.37 24.71
N LYS A 731 14.84 18.05 24.55
CA LYS A 731 15.88 17.27 23.86
C LYS A 731 15.90 17.56 22.36
N CYS A 732 14.73 17.66 21.73
CA CYS A 732 14.62 18.05 20.33
C CYS A 732 15.14 19.48 20.10
N TYR A 733 14.80 20.43 20.96
CA TYR A 733 15.30 21.80 20.85
C TYR A 733 16.83 21.85 20.98
N LYS A 734 17.41 21.21 22.01
CA LYS A 734 18.87 21.12 22.20
C LYS A 734 19.58 20.42 21.04
N TYR A 735 18.93 19.44 20.39
CA TYR A 735 19.45 18.81 19.18
C TYR A 735 19.52 19.82 18.02
N LEU A 736 18.44 20.57 17.80
CA LEU A 736 18.31 21.56 16.74
C LEU A 736 19.27 22.76 16.92
N GLU A 737 19.58 23.15 18.16
CA GLU A 737 20.60 24.18 18.47
C GLU A 737 22.02 23.79 18.04
N LEU A 738 22.31 22.50 17.95
CA LEU A 738 23.63 21.95 17.60
C LEU A 738 23.70 21.42 16.16
N SER A 739 22.58 21.42 15.43
CA SER A 739 22.47 20.93 14.06
C SER A 739 23.15 21.89 13.06
N PRO A 740 23.77 21.39 11.97
CA PRO A 740 24.21 22.23 10.86
C PRO A 740 23.04 22.90 10.12
N SER A 741 23.37 23.84 9.22
CA SER A 741 22.41 24.44 8.29
C SER A 741 21.80 23.36 7.39
N LEU A 742 20.51 23.46 7.15
CA LEU A 742 19.76 22.48 6.36
C LEU A 742 19.96 22.66 4.84
N GLU A 743 20.73 23.68 4.43
CA GLU A 743 21.12 23.92 3.04
C GLU A 743 22.20 22.94 2.53
N ASP A 744 22.92 22.27 3.45
CA ASP A 744 23.85 21.18 3.12
C ASP A 744 23.08 19.84 3.00
N ASP A 745 22.38 19.66 1.88
CA ASP A 745 21.59 18.47 1.57
C ASP A 745 22.47 17.19 1.51
N GLY A 746 22.18 16.23 2.38
CA GLY A 746 22.77 14.87 2.36
C GLY A 746 23.38 14.37 3.67
N GLN A 747 23.55 15.21 4.70
CA GLN A 747 24.07 14.76 6.00
C GLN A 747 22.97 14.12 6.88
N VAL A 748 23.36 13.16 7.74
CA VAL A 748 22.42 12.38 8.57
C VAL A 748 21.78 13.26 9.65
N GLU A 749 22.53 14.25 10.11
CA GLU A 749 22.14 15.33 11.03
C GLU A 749 20.98 16.16 10.47
N THR A 750 21.09 16.63 9.22
CA THR A 750 20.03 17.35 8.48
C THR A 750 18.75 16.49 8.41
N ARG A 751 18.90 15.20 8.08
CA ARG A 751 17.76 14.26 8.01
C ARG A 751 17.10 14.05 9.37
N ALA A 752 17.87 13.96 10.45
CA ALA A 752 17.32 13.87 11.81
C ALA A 752 16.53 15.12 12.20
N SER A 753 17.04 16.32 11.86
CA SER A 753 16.35 17.60 12.10
C SER A 753 15.01 17.72 11.37
N VAL A 754 14.92 17.26 10.12
CA VAL A 754 13.62 17.15 9.41
C VAL A 754 12.70 16.15 10.11
N TYR A 755 13.23 14.98 10.50
CA TYR A 755 12.47 13.90 11.13
C TYR A 755 11.91 14.28 12.51
N ILE A 756 12.55 15.21 13.24
CA ILE A 756 11.97 15.84 14.45
C ILE A 756 10.62 16.46 14.11
N SER A 757 10.52 17.31 13.07
CA SER A 757 9.23 17.92 12.72
C SER A 757 8.14 16.90 12.35
N GLN A 758 8.50 15.81 11.66
CA GLN A 758 7.57 14.72 11.35
C GLN A 758 7.11 13.93 12.59
N THR A 759 7.97 13.86 13.61
CA THR A 759 7.65 13.23 14.90
C THR A 759 6.72 14.12 15.70
N PHE A 760 6.94 15.44 15.68
CA PHE A 760 6.00 16.40 16.26
C PHE A 760 4.62 16.36 15.58
N ASP A 761 4.51 16.14 14.27
CA ASP A 761 3.19 16.00 13.59
C ASP A 761 2.40 14.83 14.17
N SER A 762 2.96 13.62 14.17
CA SER A 762 2.30 12.45 14.76
C SER A 762 2.07 12.60 16.28
N LEU A 763 3.02 13.22 17.00
CA LEU A 763 2.88 13.47 18.43
C LEU A 763 1.70 14.40 18.72
N VAL A 764 1.63 15.56 18.05
CA VAL A 764 0.58 16.57 18.28
C VAL A 764 -0.81 15.99 18.07
N GLU A 765 -1.03 15.14 17.07
CA GLU A 765 -2.34 14.51 16.85
C GLU A 765 -2.69 13.41 17.89
N SER A 766 -1.71 12.91 18.66
CA SER A 766 -1.91 11.88 19.70
C SER A 766 -2.20 12.44 21.10
N LEU A 767 -1.92 13.73 21.35
CA LEU A 767 -2.03 14.36 22.68
C LEU A 767 -3.50 14.65 23.05
N SER A 768 -3.87 14.47 24.32
CA SER A 768 -5.06 15.13 24.87
C SER A 768 -4.86 16.65 25.00
N ASP A 769 -5.93 17.41 25.16
CA ASP A 769 -5.85 18.89 25.15
C ASP A 769 -5.01 19.44 26.33
N GLU A 770 -5.02 18.77 27.49
CA GLU A 770 -4.14 19.09 28.62
C GLU A 770 -2.66 18.91 28.26
N MET A 771 -2.31 17.79 27.65
CA MET A 771 -0.94 17.44 27.25
C MET A 771 -0.44 18.31 26.08
N TYR A 772 -1.35 18.69 25.18
CA TYR A 772 -1.09 19.64 24.10
C TYR A 772 -0.77 21.05 24.64
N ASN A 773 -1.52 21.56 25.61
CA ASN A 773 -1.25 22.87 26.19
C ASN A 773 0.14 22.95 26.84
N ILE A 774 0.58 21.88 27.52
CA ILE A 774 1.95 21.77 28.06
C ILE A 774 3.00 21.91 26.94
N LEU A 775 2.80 21.21 25.81
CA LEU A 775 3.71 21.29 24.66
C LEU A 775 3.72 22.68 24.01
N ALA A 776 2.55 23.28 23.79
CA ALA A 776 2.39 24.59 23.17
C ALA A 776 3.01 25.71 24.02
N ASP A 777 2.82 25.68 25.35
CA ASP A 777 3.45 26.62 26.27
C ASP A 777 4.97 26.46 26.32
N SER A 778 5.48 25.23 26.36
CA SER A 778 6.91 24.93 26.32
C SER A 778 7.56 25.45 25.03
N PHE A 779 6.91 25.22 23.87
CA PHE A 779 7.37 25.70 22.57
C PHE A 779 7.34 27.23 22.46
N TYR A 780 6.27 27.89 22.94
CA TYR A 780 6.18 29.35 22.97
C TYR A 780 7.28 29.97 23.85
N GLN A 781 7.52 29.39 25.04
CA GLN A 781 8.62 29.82 25.92
C GLN A 781 9.99 29.62 25.26
N TYR A 782 10.18 28.53 24.50
CA TYR A 782 11.41 28.31 23.77
C TYR A 782 11.66 29.38 22.69
N ILE A 783 10.67 29.61 21.81
CA ILE A 783 10.75 30.60 20.72
C ILE A 783 10.97 32.02 21.24
N SER A 784 10.35 32.38 22.36
CA SER A 784 10.47 33.73 22.92
C SER A 784 11.86 34.06 23.48
N ASN A 785 12.67 33.03 23.78
CA ASN A 785 13.99 33.19 24.41
C ASN A 785 15.17 32.83 23.49
N ASN A 786 14.93 32.10 22.39
CA ASN A 786 15.97 31.52 21.54
C ASN A 786 15.77 31.90 20.06
N VAL A 787 16.86 31.93 19.30
CA VAL A 787 16.86 32.31 17.87
C VAL A 787 17.74 31.33 17.11
N GLN A 788 17.14 30.46 16.28
CA GLN A 788 17.85 29.40 15.56
C GLN A 788 17.57 29.44 14.05
N HIS A 789 18.13 30.46 13.38
CA HIS A 789 17.90 30.73 11.97
C HIS A 789 18.30 29.57 11.02
N ALA A 790 19.37 28.83 11.32
CA ALA A 790 19.90 27.75 10.47
C ALA A 790 18.94 26.55 10.31
N VAL A 791 18.05 26.36 11.29
CA VAL A 791 17.04 25.28 11.33
C VAL A 791 15.61 25.83 11.34
N ALA A 792 15.42 27.09 10.95
CA ALA A 792 14.15 27.80 11.07
C ALA A 792 12.97 27.12 10.34
N ILE A 793 13.23 26.34 9.28
CA ILE A 793 12.18 25.57 8.58
C ILE A 793 11.59 24.43 9.44
N VAL A 794 12.39 23.82 10.33
CA VAL A 794 11.89 22.78 11.26
C VAL A 794 10.95 23.42 12.28
N PHE A 795 11.29 24.60 12.79
CA PHE A 795 10.43 25.35 13.70
C PHE A 795 9.21 25.97 12.99
N PHE A 796 9.32 26.38 11.71
CA PHE A 796 8.19 26.74 10.84
C PHE A 796 7.18 25.59 10.73
N ASN A 797 7.66 24.35 10.58
CA ASN A 797 6.76 23.20 10.58
C ASN A 797 6.08 23.08 11.95
N ILE A 798 6.84 23.03 13.05
CA ILE A 798 6.27 22.80 14.40
C ILE A 798 5.27 23.90 14.81
N ILE A 799 5.51 25.17 14.46
CA ILE A 799 4.55 26.26 14.75
C ILE A 799 3.28 26.16 13.89
N GLU A 800 3.37 25.67 12.64
CA GLU A 800 2.21 25.33 11.82
C GLU A 800 1.37 24.24 12.48
N LEU A 801 2.00 23.14 12.94
CA LEU A 801 1.30 22.03 13.61
C LEU A 801 0.48 22.51 14.81
N ILE A 802 1.14 23.30 15.67
CA ILE A 802 0.56 23.79 16.92
C ILE A 802 -0.62 24.73 16.62
N ILE A 803 -0.44 25.71 15.73
CA ILE A 803 -1.50 26.66 15.40
C ILE A 803 -2.63 26.00 14.61
N ARG A 804 -2.34 25.01 13.75
CA ARG A 804 -3.39 24.25 13.04
C ARG A 804 -4.31 23.49 13.99
N ARG A 805 -3.78 22.95 15.10
CA ARG A 805 -4.60 22.25 16.11
C ARG A 805 -5.49 23.18 16.93
N ASP A 806 -5.03 24.38 17.27
CA ASP A 806 -5.80 25.38 18.03
C ASP A 806 -5.58 26.79 17.44
N PRO A 807 -6.21 27.11 16.29
CA PRO A 807 -5.99 28.37 15.60
C PRO A 807 -6.56 29.55 16.38
N GLU A 808 -7.67 29.36 17.13
CA GLU A 808 -8.34 30.44 17.84
C GLU A 808 -7.48 31.04 18.96
N ASN A 809 -6.77 30.22 19.74
CA ASN A 809 -5.96 30.71 20.86
C ASN A 809 -4.47 30.89 20.48
N GLN A 810 -3.89 29.99 19.68
CA GLN A 810 -2.45 30.05 19.39
C GLN A 810 -2.12 31.07 18.29
N PHE A 811 -2.92 31.21 17.23
CA PHE A 811 -2.59 32.16 16.16
C PHE A 811 -2.44 33.60 16.67
N PRO A 812 -3.37 34.19 17.45
CA PRO A 812 -3.22 35.56 17.94
C PRO A 812 -1.99 35.73 18.84
N ARG A 813 -1.68 34.72 19.66
CA ARG A 813 -0.55 34.70 20.59
C ARG A 813 0.79 34.75 19.85
N PHE A 814 0.99 33.89 18.85
CA PHE A 814 2.23 33.90 18.06
C PHE A 814 2.29 35.08 17.08
N TYR A 815 1.17 35.41 16.41
CA TYR A 815 1.11 36.49 15.42
C TYR A 815 1.49 37.85 16.01
N GLN A 816 0.88 38.24 17.14
CA GLN A 816 1.17 39.53 17.78
C GLN A 816 2.65 39.64 18.17
N TYR A 817 3.19 38.59 18.82
CA TYR A 817 4.60 38.53 19.20
C TYR A 817 5.53 38.67 17.98
N LEU A 818 5.33 37.84 16.94
CA LEU A 818 6.22 37.78 15.79
C LEU A 818 6.16 39.05 14.93
N VAL A 819 4.98 39.62 14.70
CA VAL A 819 4.81 40.82 13.87
C VAL A 819 5.47 42.05 14.50
N GLU A 820 5.37 42.21 15.83
CA GLU A 820 6.07 43.30 16.53
C GLU A 820 7.60 43.16 16.39
N HIS A 821 8.15 41.97 16.66
CA HIS A 821 9.60 41.74 16.57
C HIS A 821 10.14 41.84 15.13
N VAL A 822 9.37 41.42 14.11
CA VAL A 822 9.72 41.65 12.69
C VAL A 822 9.79 43.15 12.39
N LYS A 823 8.84 43.96 12.89
CA LYS A 823 8.86 45.41 12.69
C LYS A 823 10.08 46.04 13.37
N GLU A 824 10.42 45.64 14.59
CA GLU A 824 11.57 46.14 15.34
C GLU A 824 12.92 45.80 14.69
N GLU A 825 13.16 44.54 14.30
CA GLU A 825 14.43 44.14 13.68
C GLU A 825 14.66 44.85 12.32
N ILE A 826 13.58 45.11 11.56
CA ILE A 826 13.64 45.94 10.33
C ILE A 826 13.99 47.40 10.65
N ASP A 827 13.39 47.98 11.69
CA ASP A 827 13.67 49.37 12.10
C ASP A 827 15.09 49.53 12.67
N HIS A 828 15.68 48.45 13.22
CA HIS A 828 17.11 48.37 13.57
C HIS A 828 18.06 48.17 12.37
N GLY A 829 17.54 47.98 11.16
CA GLY A 829 18.31 47.90 9.91
C GLY A 829 18.73 46.48 9.48
N ALA A 830 18.07 45.44 10.01
CA ALA A 830 18.23 44.07 9.51
C ALA A 830 17.69 43.95 8.06
N GLY A 831 18.30 43.04 7.28
CA GLY A 831 17.94 42.76 5.88
C GLY A 831 18.21 43.88 4.88
N ALA A 832 18.87 44.97 5.27
CA ALA A 832 19.23 46.08 4.37
C ALA A 832 20.40 45.76 3.42
N THR A 833 21.12 44.65 3.63
CA THR A 833 22.36 44.31 2.91
C THR A 833 22.11 43.16 1.94
N ARG A 834 22.62 43.26 0.70
CA ARG A 834 22.52 42.17 -0.28
C ARG A 834 23.66 41.18 -0.10
N THR A 835 23.43 40.12 0.66
CA THR A 835 24.33 38.95 0.79
C THR A 835 23.62 37.68 0.33
N GLN A 836 24.42 36.65 0.02
CA GLN A 836 23.93 35.28 -0.22
C GLN A 836 23.90 34.46 1.08
N GLU A 837 24.76 34.79 2.05
CA GLU A 837 24.74 34.20 3.39
C GLU A 837 23.92 35.08 4.36
N ILE A 838 23.32 34.45 5.38
CA ILE A 838 22.61 35.14 6.46
C ILE A 838 23.64 35.78 7.40
N LEU A 839 23.68 37.11 7.44
CA LEU A 839 24.54 37.84 8.38
C LEU A 839 24.02 37.69 9.82
N ALA A 840 24.91 37.69 10.81
CA ALA A 840 24.53 37.59 12.23
C ALA A 840 23.54 38.67 12.71
N LYS A 841 23.53 39.84 12.06
CA LYS A 841 22.56 40.93 12.29
C LYS A 841 21.18 40.71 11.63
N ASP A 842 21.11 39.83 10.64
CA ASP A 842 19.90 39.53 9.87
C ASP A 842 19.27 38.19 10.33
N ALA A 843 20.03 37.35 11.06
CA ALA A 843 19.60 36.06 11.61
C ALA A 843 18.30 36.11 12.43
N ARG A 844 18.11 37.12 13.29
CA ARG A 844 16.88 37.31 14.08
C ARG A 844 15.67 37.60 13.19
N LEU A 845 15.85 38.47 12.20
CA LEU A 845 14.82 38.79 11.24
C LEU A 845 14.43 37.55 10.44
N THR A 846 15.38 36.78 9.91
CA THR A 846 15.09 35.54 9.16
C THR A 846 14.34 34.50 10.02
N TRP A 847 14.73 34.35 11.29
CA TRP A 847 14.02 33.49 12.25
C TRP A 847 12.55 33.91 12.43
N TYR A 848 12.29 35.18 12.77
CA TYR A 848 10.92 35.65 12.97
C TYR A 848 10.08 35.66 11.68
N LEU A 849 10.68 35.96 10.52
CA LEU A 849 10.00 35.88 9.21
C LEU A 849 9.54 34.45 8.91
N LYS A 850 10.40 33.45 9.09
CA LYS A 850 10.02 32.03 8.88
C LYS A 850 8.94 31.61 9.88
N LEU A 851 9.07 31.90 11.17
CA LEU A 851 8.03 31.58 12.15
C LEU A 851 6.68 32.27 11.84
N LEU A 852 6.70 33.50 11.34
CA LEU A 852 5.50 34.23 10.94
C LEU A 852 4.83 33.56 9.72
N SER A 853 5.60 33.14 8.72
CA SER A 853 5.08 32.34 7.60
C SER A 853 4.38 31.06 8.08
N GLY A 854 5.00 30.30 8.99
CA GLY A 854 4.40 29.08 9.53
C GLY A 854 3.13 29.35 10.34
N SER A 855 3.10 30.47 11.06
CA SER A 855 1.91 30.93 11.80
C SER A 855 0.75 31.29 10.87
N LEU A 856 1.03 31.98 9.76
CA LEU A 856 0.03 32.31 8.73
C LEU A 856 -0.48 31.06 8.01
N LEU A 857 0.40 30.08 7.76
CA LEU A 857 0.00 28.80 7.19
C LEU A 857 -0.94 28.06 8.14
N GLY A 858 -0.62 27.95 9.44
CA GLY A 858 -1.43 27.21 10.41
C GLY A 858 -2.83 27.79 10.72
N ALA A 859 -3.07 29.08 10.45
CA ALA A 859 -4.22 29.83 10.97
C ALA A 859 -5.62 29.36 10.51
N ASN A 860 -5.74 28.52 9.47
CA ASN A 860 -7.03 28.00 8.96
C ASN A 860 -8.07 29.08 8.60
N GLY A 861 -7.61 30.10 7.87
CA GLY A 861 -8.40 31.31 7.57
C GLY A 861 -7.83 32.53 8.31
N LEU A 862 -8.07 33.72 7.77
CA LEU A 862 -7.53 34.97 8.32
C LEU A 862 -8.58 36.07 8.32
N ASP A 863 -8.53 36.91 9.34
CA ASP A 863 -9.38 38.10 9.43
C ASP A 863 -8.96 39.17 8.42
N GLU A 864 -9.94 39.95 7.98
CA GLU A 864 -9.79 41.11 7.09
C GLU A 864 -8.73 42.11 7.60
N ARG A 865 -8.63 42.28 8.93
CA ARG A 865 -7.59 43.09 9.59
C ARG A 865 -6.18 42.53 9.41
N THR A 866 -6.04 41.21 9.48
CA THR A 866 -4.76 40.52 9.31
C THR A 866 -4.29 40.61 7.87
N PHE A 867 -5.20 40.48 6.90
CA PHE A 867 -4.90 40.75 5.49
C PHE A 867 -4.39 42.18 5.28
N ASP A 868 -5.08 43.21 5.80
CA ASP A 868 -4.65 44.61 5.65
C ASP A 868 -3.33 44.90 6.37
N GLU A 869 -3.11 44.38 7.58
CA GLU A 869 -1.84 44.54 8.30
C GLU A 869 -0.67 43.83 7.58
N MET A 870 -0.90 42.64 7.02
CA MET A 870 0.11 41.94 6.23
C MET A 870 0.40 42.64 4.90
N ARG A 871 -0.62 43.18 4.23
CA ARG A 871 -0.50 44.00 3.02
C ARG A 871 0.32 45.27 3.29
N ASP A 872 0.08 45.95 4.40
CA ASP A 872 0.89 47.09 4.85
C ASP A 872 2.34 46.67 5.13
N LEU A 873 2.54 45.61 5.92
CA LEU A 873 3.86 45.08 6.27
C LEU A 873 4.69 44.74 5.02
N ILE A 874 4.09 44.05 4.05
CA ILE A 874 4.74 43.70 2.77
C ILE A 874 5.11 44.96 1.98
N SER A 875 4.13 45.84 1.75
CA SER A 875 4.26 47.01 0.88
C SER A 875 5.19 48.09 1.45
N ASN A 876 5.17 48.31 2.77
CA ASN A 876 5.89 49.40 3.42
C ASN A 876 7.20 48.97 4.08
N ARG A 877 7.36 47.70 4.47
CA ARG A 877 8.56 47.21 5.18
C ARG A 877 9.29 46.12 4.40
N LEU A 878 8.65 44.99 4.09
CA LEU A 878 9.34 43.83 3.52
C LEU A 878 9.92 44.07 2.12
N ILE A 879 9.28 44.89 1.27
CA ILE A 879 9.81 45.24 -0.07
C ILE A 879 11.17 45.98 -0.04
N LYS A 880 11.58 46.48 1.14
CA LYS A 880 12.89 47.13 1.34
C LYS A 880 14.02 46.13 1.62
N LEU A 881 13.70 44.88 1.99
CA LEU A 881 14.67 43.84 2.31
C LEU A 881 15.47 43.40 1.08
N ARG A 882 16.71 42.94 1.29
CA ARG A 882 17.67 42.54 0.27
C ARG A 882 18.41 41.28 0.75
N GLY A 883 18.98 40.54 -0.20
CA GLY A 883 19.68 39.28 0.11
C GLY A 883 18.74 38.22 0.68
N GLU A 884 19.26 37.34 1.53
CA GLU A 884 18.52 36.18 2.05
C GLU A 884 17.27 36.54 2.87
N ALA A 885 17.30 37.67 3.59
CA ALA A 885 16.11 38.17 4.30
C ALA A 885 14.91 38.47 3.36
N ALA A 886 15.17 38.75 2.08
CA ALA A 886 14.11 38.93 1.09
C ALA A 886 13.50 37.59 0.64
N PHE A 887 14.29 36.53 0.47
CA PHE A 887 13.80 35.18 0.18
C PHE A 887 13.04 34.56 1.36
N ALA A 888 13.47 34.85 2.59
CA ALA A 888 12.68 34.54 3.78
C ALA A 888 11.30 35.23 3.72
N ALA A 889 11.26 36.53 3.37
CA ALA A 889 10.03 37.30 3.29
C ALA A 889 9.08 36.88 2.14
N THR A 890 9.56 36.27 1.04
CA THR A 890 8.67 35.77 -0.03
C THR A 890 7.82 34.57 0.40
N THR A 891 8.21 33.83 1.44
CA THR A 891 7.40 32.72 1.99
C THR A 891 6.14 33.20 2.72
N ILE A 892 6.05 34.48 3.10
CA ILE A 892 4.91 35.06 3.79
C ILE A 892 3.64 35.11 2.89
N PRO A 893 3.65 35.76 1.71
CA PRO A 893 2.47 35.77 0.83
C PRO A 893 2.10 34.36 0.35
N GLU A 894 3.07 33.49 0.09
CA GLU A 894 2.85 32.08 -0.22
C GLU A 894 2.08 31.36 0.89
N SER A 895 2.56 31.44 2.13
CA SER A 895 1.93 30.79 3.30
C SER A 895 0.54 31.36 3.60
N LEU A 896 0.35 32.68 3.43
CA LEU A 896 -0.91 33.38 3.62
C LEU A 896 -1.96 32.96 2.57
N LEU A 897 -1.56 32.86 1.30
CA LEU A 897 -2.44 32.41 0.23
C LEU A 897 -2.74 30.91 0.36
N ALA A 898 -1.74 30.07 0.60
CA ALA A 898 -1.92 28.63 0.82
C ALA A 898 -2.85 28.36 2.01
N GLY A 899 -2.62 29.05 3.14
CA GLY A 899 -3.42 28.91 4.35
C GLY A 899 -4.87 29.36 4.23
N THR A 900 -5.22 30.17 3.21
CA THR A 900 -6.58 30.70 3.00
C THR A 900 -7.30 30.13 1.78
N THR A 901 -6.58 29.56 0.81
CA THR A 901 -7.15 29.05 -0.45
C THR A 901 -7.13 27.53 -0.61
N LEU A 902 -6.33 26.80 0.17
CA LEU A 902 -6.28 25.34 0.09
C LEU A 902 -7.35 24.71 0.99
N THR A 903 -8.07 23.71 0.48
CA THR A 903 -8.95 22.87 1.30
C THR A 903 -8.10 21.87 2.06
N ARG A 904 -8.26 21.79 3.38
CA ARG A 904 -7.41 20.96 4.26
C ARG A 904 -8.16 20.38 5.44
N LEU A 905 -7.62 19.31 5.99
CA LEU A 905 -8.16 18.62 7.15
C LEU A 905 -7.78 19.37 8.44
N LEU A 906 -8.78 19.75 9.23
CA LEU A 906 -8.63 20.43 10.53
C LEU A 906 -8.46 19.42 11.66
N GLU A 907 -9.32 18.41 11.69
CA GLU A 907 -9.32 17.38 12.73
C GLU A 907 -8.52 16.16 12.26
N ARG A 908 -7.40 15.90 12.93
CA ARG A 908 -6.48 14.81 12.63
C ARG A 908 -6.18 13.94 13.86
N ARG A 909 -6.80 14.20 15.01
CA ARG A 909 -6.50 13.52 16.27
C ARG A 909 -6.72 12.00 16.19
N LEU A 910 -5.86 11.25 16.87
CA LEU A 910 -5.94 9.78 16.97
C LEU A 910 -7.30 9.30 17.53
N ILE A 911 -7.86 10.06 18.48
CA ILE A 911 -9.18 9.82 19.06
C ILE A 911 -10.10 11.00 18.68
N PRO A 912 -11.12 10.79 17.81
CA PRO A 912 -12.01 11.86 17.37
C PRO A 912 -12.82 12.50 18.50
N GLN A 913 -13.09 13.81 18.40
CA GLN A 913 -13.93 14.53 19.36
C GLN A 913 -15.32 13.91 19.52
N SER A 914 -15.92 13.44 18.41
CA SER A 914 -17.21 12.74 18.40
C SER A 914 -17.23 11.49 19.30
N TRP A 915 -16.10 10.80 19.42
CA TRP A 915 -15.98 9.67 20.34
C TRP A 915 -15.95 10.15 21.79
N ILE A 916 -15.19 11.21 22.08
CA ILE A 916 -15.03 11.79 23.43
C ILE A 916 -16.36 12.35 23.93
N ASP A 917 -17.08 13.09 23.10
CA ASP A 917 -18.38 13.68 23.43
C ASP A 917 -19.45 12.61 23.74
N LYS A 918 -19.32 11.42 23.15
CA LYS A 918 -20.25 10.29 23.30
C LYS A 918 -19.88 9.35 24.45
N ASN A 919 -18.60 9.10 24.67
CA ASN A 919 -18.09 8.06 25.60
C ASN A 919 -17.44 8.61 26.88
N GLY A 920 -17.19 9.92 26.95
CA GLY A 920 -16.43 10.56 28.01
C GLY A 920 -14.95 10.75 27.64
N PRO A 921 -14.10 11.18 28.60
CA PRO A 921 -12.67 11.40 28.35
C PRO A 921 -11.97 10.12 27.90
N VAL A 922 -10.82 10.29 27.25
CA VAL A 922 -9.92 9.20 26.83
C VAL A 922 -9.68 8.23 27.98
N ASP A 923 -9.84 6.93 27.71
CA ASP A 923 -9.62 5.86 28.68
C ASP A 923 -8.82 4.68 28.09
N HIS A 924 -8.65 3.63 28.89
CA HIS A 924 -7.96 2.39 28.53
C HIS A 924 -8.46 1.68 27.26
N ARG A 925 -9.65 1.99 26.73
CA ARG A 925 -10.21 1.43 25.48
C ARG A 925 -9.66 2.13 24.23
N CYS A 926 -9.18 3.36 24.38
CA CYS A 926 -8.58 4.14 23.29
C CYS A 926 -7.16 3.66 22.92
N TRP A 927 -6.55 2.82 23.77
CA TRP A 927 -5.19 2.32 23.57
C TRP A 927 -5.13 1.32 22.40
N GLY A 928 -4.20 1.56 21.48
CA GLY A 928 -4.15 0.87 20.19
C GLY A 928 -4.90 1.59 19.06
N GLY A 929 -5.49 2.77 19.30
CA GLY A 929 -6.07 3.64 18.26
C GLY A 929 -7.18 2.96 17.43
N PHE A 930 -7.90 2.00 18.01
CA PHE A 930 -8.88 1.13 17.35
C PHE A 930 -8.35 0.32 16.14
N GLN A 931 -7.04 0.29 15.87
CA GLN A 931 -6.47 -0.20 14.59
C GLN A 931 -6.86 -1.63 14.20
N PHE A 932 -7.05 -2.51 15.19
CA PHE A 932 -7.46 -3.91 15.00
C PHE A 932 -8.96 -4.15 15.25
N GLU A 933 -9.73 -3.12 15.61
CA GLU A 933 -11.17 -3.22 15.78
C GLU A 933 -11.90 -3.07 14.43
N LYS A 934 -13.05 -3.74 14.31
CA LYS A 934 -13.92 -3.63 13.11
C LYS A 934 -14.59 -2.25 13.01
N SER A 935 -14.84 -1.64 14.16
CA SER A 935 -15.42 -0.31 14.35
C SER A 935 -14.52 0.84 13.88
N ARG A 936 -13.24 0.61 13.52
CA ARG A 936 -12.30 1.68 13.13
C ARG A 936 -12.77 2.54 11.95
N PHE A 937 -13.66 2.00 11.11
CA PHE A 937 -14.26 2.69 9.97
C PHE A 937 -15.75 3.03 10.18
N ASP A 938 -16.26 2.95 11.42
CA ASP A 938 -17.59 3.43 11.75
C ASP A 938 -17.68 4.95 11.51
N LEU A 939 -18.84 5.43 11.04
CA LEU A 939 -19.05 6.86 10.74
C LEU A 939 -18.81 7.78 11.96
N ASP A 940 -19.02 7.27 13.18
CA ASP A 940 -18.73 7.98 14.42
C ASP A 940 -17.24 8.30 14.62
N HIS A 941 -16.35 7.47 14.04
CA HIS A 941 -14.89 7.66 14.08
C HIS A 941 -14.35 8.43 12.87
N LEU A 942 -15.10 8.51 11.78
CA LEU A 942 -14.69 9.14 10.52
C LEU A 942 -15.24 10.58 10.33
N ASN A 943 -15.57 11.26 11.43
CA ASN A 943 -16.11 12.61 11.41
C ASN A 943 -15.01 13.67 11.19
N PHE A 944 -14.50 13.73 9.96
CA PHE A 944 -13.45 14.64 9.56
C PHE A 944 -13.93 16.10 9.47
N SER A 945 -13.32 16.98 10.27
CA SER A 945 -13.51 18.44 10.15
C SER A 945 -12.60 19.01 9.07
N TRP A 946 -13.13 19.81 8.15
CA TRP A 946 -12.40 20.36 7.01
C TRP A 946 -12.46 21.90 6.98
N TYR A 947 -11.33 22.53 6.69
CA TYR A 947 -11.28 23.91 6.25
C TYR A 947 -11.62 23.95 4.76
N VAL A 948 -12.73 24.60 4.44
CA VAL A 948 -13.13 24.91 3.06
C VAL A 948 -13.08 26.44 2.89
N PRO A 949 -12.31 26.97 1.93
CA PRO A 949 -12.23 28.41 1.68
C PRO A 949 -13.62 29.03 1.45
N SER A 950 -13.96 30.04 2.26
CA SER A 950 -15.20 30.80 2.06
C SER A 950 -15.06 31.72 0.85
N SER A 951 -16.18 32.06 0.17
CA SER A 951 -16.14 32.99 -0.96
C SER A 951 -15.50 34.34 -0.59
N LYS A 952 -15.74 34.84 0.64
CA LYS A 952 -15.09 36.06 1.15
C LYS A 952 -13.58 35.88 1.30
N SER A 953 -13.13 34.75 1.85
CA SER A 953 -11.70 34.44 2.01
C SER A 953 -10.98 34.34 0.66
N VAL A 954 -11.65 33.76 -0.35
CA VAL A 954 -11.12 33.67 -1.72
C VAL A 954 -11.09 35.04 -2.40
N GLU A 955 -12.14 35.86 -2.28
CA GLU A 955 -12.17 37.23 -2.79
C GLU A 955 -11.03 38.08 -2.20
N GLN A 956 -10.80 37.99 -0.88
CA GLN A 956 -9.69 38.66 -0.19
C GLN A 956 -8.31 38.15 -0.64
N ALA A 957 -8.15 36.84 -0.81
CA ALA A 957 -6.91 36.25 -1.34
C ALA A 957 -6.63 36.72 -2.78
N VAL A 958 -7.66 36.85 -3.61
CA VAL A 958 -7.56 37.38 -4.98
C VAL A 958 -7.30 38.90 -5.01
N GLU A 959 -7.76 39.67 -4.02
CA GLU A 959 -7.43 41.10 -3.86
C GLU A 959 -6.01 41.31 -3.26
N PHE A 960 -5.41 40.27 -2.68
CA PHE A 960 -4.07 40.30 -2.10
C PHE A 960 -2.99 39.86 -3.12
N PHE A 961 -3.32 38.98 -4.05
CA PHE A 961 -2.45 38.45 -5.12
C PHE A 961 -2.29 39.43 -6.31
#